data_AF-A0AA39X5Q4-F1
#
_entry.id   AF-A0AA39X5Q4-F1
#
_cell.length_a   1.000
_cell.length_b   1.000
_cell.length_c   1.000
_cell.angle_alpha   90.00
_cell.angle_beta   90.00
_cell.angle_gamma   90.00
#
_symmetry.space_group_name_H-M   'P 1'
#
loop_
_entity.id
_entity.type
_entity.pdbx_description
1 polymer ?
#
loop_
_entity_poly.entity_id
_entity_poly.type
_entity_poly.pdbx_seq_one_letter_code
_entity_poly.pdbx_strand_id
1 'polypeptide(L)'
;MTSIAASAGRVVFVPKDGNSYFYESFPCIKAYSSGYSGIQFSVQGPAGGSLALELQTTSGCAQEGAEWKSSYNIVSGLTGRLETVTVPLLGFDNEPNYDAIVGMVWAVFSQKGVQWSIGNITLICNPGAAQPTVAPGPSTTARPVTTVRSSVLPTTVPAQPTAAPGQCQNLLVDDWESQSRLTFLGYNALGQASSDDGSMASIVVSGHKVMLTPSNAESYFYSQFGCLNAQNKYGGISLRIRAARGTTFAVTLAWFEQCGSSNIKTATRTTAQLQWQFDGSERLYWFPLTVFQGIDVTKLDLIYFSSLSGSVIFGPISFYCGTAASEYVVPTVVTPPIPRQTVSAPVSNAKAFVIDAFANRDSNALGEWHGGDAAMSVTFGNNVATFRTNDSDLGWNTQLTNKCADMRPYAGAYLHIAYSGSNKFSVAMQQHNAQCNDKIAPYPETWDSLEAARYASASDIYIPINHFNINLTRSIGFTFKGFYTQETTSISRIEIVDKVPSGWIMPSKLPSGKLVFACTRPNSFAIAIDDGDPKYAQRVMDIINQADIPVTFFTVGLPLLDSKNGLAKYYKEMAARGHQIALHSYTHPKMEGLPDQASIDWEINNDLGAVRSVFGANAQVNYFRPPFGTEGARMRQRLAAQLGTNTHIVHWSVDVEDWLYAKSSTPSKQLDAFKRDINKGGNLVVMHYLYESTVNYLPEFIKLAKATGKRLMRVDQCMEDPNAPPLR
;
A
#
# COMPACT_ATOMS: atom_id res chain seq x y z
N MET A 1 -0.15 -21.90 7.68
CA MET A 1 0.58 -22.20 6.43
C MET A 1 2.00 -21.64 6.50
N THR A 2 3.01 -22.28 5.90
CA THR A 2 4.37 -21.72 5.73
C THR A 2 4.52 -20.90 4.46
N SER A 3 3.65 -21.13 3.48
CA SER A 3 3.44 -20.27 2.30
C SER A 3 1.98 -20.37 1.88
N ILE A 4 1.45 -19.28 1.31
CA ILE A 4 0.09 -19.21 0.77
C ILE A 4 0.08 -18.15 -0.34
N ALA A 5 -0.53 -18.48 -1.47
CA ALA A 5 -0.71 -17.59 -2.60
C ALA A 5 -1.99 -17.98 -3.36
N ALA A 6 -2.75 -17.00 -3.83
CA ALA A 6 -3.88 -17.25 -4.74
C ALA A 6 -3.40 -17.16 -6.20
N SER A 7 -3.85 -18.07 -7.06
CA SER A 7 -3.53 -18.13 -8.49
C SER A 7 -4.53 -19.01 -9.24
N ALA A 8 -5.02 -18.56 -10.40
CA ALA A 8 -5.85 -19.36 -11.32
C ALA A 8 -7.11 -19.99 -10.68
N GLY A 9 -7.87 -19.20 -9.89
CA GLY A 9 -9.08 -19.67 -9.22
C GLY A 9 -8.84 -20.66 -8.07
N ARG A 10 -7.60 -20.74 -7.58
CA ARG A 10 -7.19 -21.60 -6.46
C ARG A 10 -6.27 -20.87 -5.50
N VAL A 11 -6.28 -21.33 -4.25
CA VAL A 11 -5.28 -21.00 -3.25
C VAL A 11 -4.27 -22.14 -3.22
N VAL A 12 -3.00 -21.82 -3.47
CA VAL A 12 -1.85 -22.71 -3.37
C VAL A 12 -1.14 -22.43 -2.05
N PHE A 13 -0.91 -23.45 -1.24
CA PHE A 13 -0.36 -23.28 0.10
C PHE A 13 0.47 -24.48 0.56
N VAL A 14 1.30 -24.27 1.58
CA VAL A 14 2.07 -25.33 2.25
C VAL A 14 1.63 -25.41 3.72
N PRO A 15 0.99 -26.51 4.16
CA PRO A 15 0.63 -26.72 5.55
C PRO A 15 1.87 -26.78 6.45
N LYS A 16 1.86 -25.99 7.52
CA LYS A 16 2.97 -25.93 8.49
C LYS A 16 2.94 -27.12 9.44
N ASP A 17 1.75 -27.44 9.93
CA ASP A 17 1.50 -28.44 10.96
C ASP A 17 0.05 -28.96 10.88
N GLY A 18 -0.35 -29.79 11.85
CA GLY A 18 -1.69 -30.42 11.86
C GLY A 18 -2.83 -29.44 12.14
N ASN A 19 -2.52 -28.21 12.56
CA ASN A 19 -3.48 -27.15 12.83
C ASN A 19 -3.57 -26.15 11.67
N SER A 20 -2.92 -26.45 10.54
CA SER A 20 -3.01 -25.62 9.34
C SER A 20 -4.36 -25.81 8.65
N TYR A 21 -5.05 -24.71 8.39
CA TYR A 21 -6.36 -24.70 7.74
C TYR A 21 -6.47 -23.56 6.71
N PHE A 22 -7.35 -23.78 5.74
CA PHE A 22 -7.85 -22.77 4.81
C PHE A 22 -9.35 -22.65 5.04
N TYR A 23 -9.91 -21.44 5.14
CA TYR A 23 -11.32 -21.25 5.42
C TYR A 23 -11.95 -20.20 4.52
N GLU A 24 -13.24 -20.36 4.28
CA GLU A 24 -14.11 -19.41 3.61
C GLU A 24 -15.30 -19.15 4.53
N SER A 25 -15.52 -17.87 4.86
CA SER A 25 -16.68 -17.43 5.65
C SER A 25 -17.56 -16.54 4.78
N PHE A 26 -18.87 -16.77 4.80
CA PHE A 26 -19.80 -16.11 3.90
C PHE A 26 -21.16 -15.88 4.58
N PRO A 27 -22.02 -14.99 4.05
CA PRO A 27 -23.38 -14.81 4.56
C PRO A 27 -24.13 -16.14 4.59
N CYS A 28 -24.99 -16.34 5.60
CA CYS A 28 -25.66 -17.61 5.82
C CYS A 28 -26.38 -18.15 4.57
N ILE A 29 -26.06 -19.38 4.16
CA ILE A 29 -26.59 -20.04 2.96
C ILE A 29 -27.60 -21.11 3.36
N LYS A 30 -28.78 -21.03 2.74
CA LYS A 30 -29.85 -22.03 2.82
C LYS A 30 -29.67 -23.12 1.76
N ALA A 31 -28.62 -23.94 1.86
CA ALA A 31 -28.19 -24.75 0.72
C ALA A 31 -29.19 -25.86 0.33
N TYR A 32 -29.70 -26.60 1.31
CA TYR A 32 -30.58 -27.75 1.03
C TYR A 32 -31.94 -27.33 0.47
N SER A 33 -32.60 -26.36 1.11
CA SER A 33 -33.87 -25.78 0.65
C SER A 33 -33.73 -24.99 -0.65
N SER A 34 -32.54 -24.50 -0.98
CA SER A 34 -32.25 -23.89 -2.30
C SER A 34 -31.94 -24.92 -3.40
N GLY A 35 -32.07 -26.22 -3.12
CA GLY A 35 -31.95 -27.28 -4.12
C GLY A 35 -30.51 -27.76 -4.38
N TYR A 36 -29.54 -27.35 -3.56
CA TYR A 36 -28.18 -27.88 -3.65
C TYR A 36 -28.09 -29.26 -3.01
N SER A 37 -27.22 -30.10 -3.56
CA SER A 37 -27.06 -31.51 -3.18
C SER A 37 -25.63 -31.86 -2.75
N GLY A 38 -24.66 -31.02 -3.07
CA GLY A 38 -23.26 -31.24 -2.73
C GLY A 38 -22.41 -29.99 -2.85
N ILE A 39 -21.18 -30.10 -2.39
CA ILE A 39 -20.10 -29.12 -2.54
C ILE A 39 -19.09 -29.71 -3.50
N GLN A 40 -18.74 -28.97 -4.55
CA GLN A 40 -17.69 -29.34 -5.50
C GLN A 40 -16.53 -28.36 -5.40
N PHE A 41 -15.30 -28.87 -5.38
CA PHE A 41 -14.10 -28.04 -5.42
C PHE A 41 -12.98 -28.79 -6.13
N SER A 42 -12.08 -28.03 -6.75
CA SER A 42 -10.82 -28.54 -7.28
C SER A 42 -9.76 -28.59 -6.18
N VAL A 43 -9.01 -29.68 -6.11
CA VAL A 43 -7.92 -29.88 -5.15
C VAL A 43 -6.73 -30.54 -5.81
N GLN A 44 -5.52 -30.15 -5.42
CA GLN A 44 -4.29 -30.86 -5.72
C GLN A 44 -3.51 -31.01 -4.41
N GLY A 45 -3.45 -32.23 -3.88
CA GLY A 45 -2.58 -32.60 -2.77
C GLY A 45 -1.59 -33.69 -3.19
N PRO A 46 -0.65 -34.09 -2.33
CA PRO A 46 0.24 -35.22 -2.60
C PRO A 46 -0.52 -36.52 -2.90
N ALA A 47 0.08 -37.41 -3.68
CA ALA A 47 -0.52 -38.71 -3.98
C ALA A 47 -0.75 -39.52 -2.70
N GLY A 48 -1.93 -40.11 -2.55
CA GLY A 48 -2.39 -40.78 -1.33
C GLY A 48 -2.77 -39.83 -0.19
N GLY A 49 -2.74 -38.52 -0.41
CA GLY A 49 -3.10 -37.52 0.59
C GLY A 49 -4.60 -37.51 0.93
N SER A 50 -4.91 -37.01 2.11
CA SER A 50 -6.25 -36.69 2.59
C SER A 50 -6.32 -35.31 3.27
N LEU A 51 -7.52 -34.74 3.30
CA LEU A 51 -7.91 -33.54 4.04
C LEU A 51 -9.32 -33.71 4.63
N ALA A 52 -9.67 -32.90 5.62
CA ALA A 52 -11.04 -32.75 6.12
C ALA A 52 -11.68 -31.49 5.55
N LEU A 53 -12.90 -31.60 5.03
CA LEU A 53 -13.79 -30.47 4.79
C LEU A 53 -14.73 -30.34 5.99
N GLU A 54 -14.65 -29.23 6.69
CA GLU A 54 -15.56 -28.80 7.76
C GLU A 54 -16.65 -27.90 7.19
N LEU A 55 -17.90 -28.17 7.54
CA LEU A 55 -19.03 -27.27 7.41
C LEU A 55 -19.32 -26.61 8.75
N GLN A 56 -19.38 -25.28 8.76
CA GLN A 56 -19.79 -24.49 9.92
C GLN A 56 -21.25 -24.07 9.75
N THR A 57 -22.11 -24.50 10.67
CA THR A 57 -23.55 -24.22 10.62
C THR A 57 -24.09 -23.63 11.91
N THR A 58 -25.09 -22.77 11.81
CA THR A 58 -25.81 -22.20 12.97
C THR A 58 -27.19 -22.83 13.12
N SER A 59 -27.94 -22.44 14.15
CA SER A 59 -29.34 -22.87 14.32
C SER A 59 -30.28 -22.30 13.25
N GLY A 60 -29.90 -21.20 12.58
CA GLY A 60 -30.66 -20.60 11.47
C GLY A 60 -30.07 -19.27 10.98
N CYS A 61 -30.40 -18.88 9.74
CA CYS A 61 -29.83 -17.69 9.09
C CYS A 61 -30.32 -16.32 9.61
N ALA A 62 -31.27 -16.27 10.55
CA ALA A 62 -31.84 -15.02 11.05
C ALA A 62 -31.08 -14.42 12.25
N GLN A 63 -30.00 -15.06 12.71
CA GLN A 63 -29.26 -14.67 13.90
C GLN A 63 -27.81 -14.32 13.53
N GLU A 64 -27.56 -13.03 13.23
CA GLU A 64 -26.21 -12.52 13.01
C GLU A 64 -25.41 -12.58 14.32
N GLY A 65 -24.24 -13.24 14.30
CA GLY A 65 -23.36 -13.41 15.47
C GLY A 65 -23.62 -14.63 16.34
N ALA A 66 -24.45 -15.59 15.93
CA ALA A 66 -24.68 -16.84 16.65
C ALA A 66 -23.44 -17.78 16.60
N GLU A 67 -23.17 -18.50 17.70
CA GLU A 67 -22.14 -19.54 17.73
C GLU A 67 -22.44 -20.65 16.71
N TRP A 68 -21.41 -21.07 15.95
CA TRP A 68 -21.53 -22.12 14.95
C TRP A 68 -21.09 -23.49 15.48
N LYS A 69 -21.62 -24.55 14.87
CA LYS A 69 -21.23 -25.94 15.07
C LYS A 69 -20.49 -26.46 13.84
N SER A 70 -19.44 -27.23 14.09
CA SER A 70 -18.61 -27.85 13.06
C SER A 70 -19.07 -29.28 12.77
N SER A 71 -19.06 -29.66 11.49
CA SER A 71 -19.34 -31.01 11.01
C SER A 71 -18.37 -31.33 9.88
N TYR A 72 -17.86 -32.56 9.81
CA TYR A 72 -16.70 -32.87 8.97
C TYR A 72 -17.02 -33.95 7.93
N ASN A 73 -16.31 -33.90 6.81
CA ASN A 73 -16.24 -34.98 5.82
C ASN A 73 -14.78 -35.15 5.38
N ILE A 74 -14.29 -36.39 5.32
CA ILE A 74 -12.91 -36.68 4.95
C ILE A 74 -12.80 -37.00 3.46
N VAL A 75 -11.99 -36.21 2.76
CA VAL A 75 -11.58 -36.48 1.39
C VAL A 75 -10.23 -37.18 1.44
N SER A 76 -10.14 -38.39 0.91
CA SER A 76 -8.93 -39.23 0.95
C SER A 76 -8.61 -39.85 -0.40
N GLY A 77 -7.38 -40.34 -0.56
CA GLY A 77 -6.95 -41.04 -1.77
C GLY A 77 -6.62 -40.11 -2.93
N LEU A 78 -6.14 -38.89 -2.66
CA LEU A 78 -5.83 -37.91 -3.70
C LEU A 78 -4.77 -38.44 -4.69
N THR A 79 -4.90 -38.06 -5.96
CA THR A 79 -4.10 -38.65 -7.04
C THR A 79 -2.70 -38.03 -7.21
N GLY A 80 -2.37 -36.95 -6.50
CA GLY A 80 -1.15 -36.17 -6.72
C GLY A 80 -1.27 -35.13 -7.84
N ARG A 81 -2.34 -35.22 -8.64
CA ARG A 81 -2.70 -34.28 -9.69
C ARG A 81 -3.87 -33.43 -9.25
N LEU A 82 -4.11 -32.35 -9.98
CA LEU A 82 -5.32 -31.58 -9.80
C LEU A 82 -6.54 -32.43 -10.18
N GLU A 83 -7.50 -32.53 -9.27
CA GLU A 83 -8.75 -33.23 -9.48
C GLU A 83 -9.93 -32.46 -8.89
N THR A 84 -11.13 -32.72 -9.42
CA THR A 84 -12.37 -32.15 -8.91
C THR A 84 -13.01 -33.15 -7.96
N VAL A 85 -13.23 -32.73 -6.72
CA VAL A 85 -13.87 -33.51 -5.67
C VAL A 85 -15.29 -33.00 -5.46
N THR A 86 -16.24 -33.92 -5.37
CA THR A 86 -17.63 -33.64 -4.99
C THR A 86 -17.93 -34.32 -3.66
N VAL A 87 -18.31 -33.53 -2.67
CA VAL A 87 -18.75 -33.98 -1.35
C VAL A 87 -20.26 -33.80 -1.26
N PRO A 88 -21.05 -34.88 -1.14
CA PRO A 88 -22.50 -34.78 -0.95
C PRO A 88 -22.82 -34.02 0.35
N LEU A 89 -23.85 -33.17 0.35
CA LEU A 89 -24.26 -32.45 1.56
C LEU A 89 -24.62 -33.44 2.67
N LEU A 90 -25.36 -34.50 2.35
CA LEU A 90 -25.72 -35.56 3.31
C LEU A 90 -24.53 -36.44 3.76
N GLY A 91 -23.31 -36.14 3.34
CA GLY A 91 -22.10 -36.88 3.68
C GLY A 91 -21.36 -36.36 4.92
N PHE A 92 -21.81 -35.29 5.55
CA PHE A 92 -21.13 -34.70 6.72
C PHE A 92 -21.58 -35.36 8.03
N ASP A 93 -20.64 -35.56 8.94
CA ASP A 93 -20.90 -36.15 10.26
C ASP A 93 -21.88 -35.29 11.08
N ASN A 94 -22.69 -35.93 11.92
CA ASN A 94 -23.63 -35.28 12.85
C ASN A 94 -24.76 -34.45 12.20
N GLU A 95 -25.03 -34.64 10.91
CA GLU A 95 -26.17 -34.06 10.18
C GLU A 95 -26.33 -32.54 10.42
N PRO A 96 -25.38 -31.69 9.98
CA PRO A 96 -25.42 -30.26 10.21
C PRO A 96 -26.65 -29.60 9.58
N ASN A 97 -26.98 -28.40 10.04
CA ASN A 97 -28.08 -27.63 9.45
C ASN A 97 -27.68 -27.10 8.07
N TYR A 98 -27.96 -27.88 7.02
CA TYR A 98 -27.64 -27.54 5.63
C TYR A 98 -28.35 -26.29 5.11
N ASP A 99 -29.34 -25.77 5.85
CA ASP A 99 -30.00 -24.50 5.56
C ASP A 99 -29.51 -23.33 6.41
N ALA A 100 -28.37 -23.50 7.09
CA ALA A 100 -27.76 -22.46 7.89
C ALA A 100 -26.22 -22.49 7.83
N ILE A 101 -25.64 -22.64 6.64
CA ILE A 101 -24.20 -22.74 6.44
C ILE A 101 -23.58 -21.34 6.45
N VAL A 102 -22.58 -21.11 7.30
CA VAL A 102 -21.91 -19.80 7.46
C VAL A 102 -20.42 -19.84 7.11
N GLY A 103 -19.86 -21.03 6.93
CA GLY A 103 -18.48 -21.18 6.51
C GLY A 103 -18.10 -22.61 6.14
N MET A 104 -16.96 -22.72 5.46
CA MET A 104 -16.32 -23.97 5.10
C MET A 104 -14.83 -23.90 5.48
N VAL A 105 -14.29 -24.98 6.04
CA VAL A 105 -12.86 -25.06 6.42
C VAL A 105 -12.24 -26.32 5.84
N TRP A 106 -11.13 -26.19 5.13
CA TRP A 106 -10.28 -27.30 4.71
C TRP A 106 -9.12 -27.41 5.69
N ALA A 107 -9.06 -28.51 6.43
CA ALA A 107 -8.13 -28.72 7.52
C ALA A 107 -7.62 -30.17 7.54
N VAL A 108 -6.81 -30.51 8.55
CA VAL A 108 -6.34 -31.89 8.79
C VAL A 108 -5.63 -32.49 7.56
N PHE A 109 -4.77 -31.69 6.93
CA PHE A 109 -3.94 -32.14 5.81
C PHE A 109 -2.99 -33.25 6.27
N SER A 110 -3.14 -34.42 5.68
CA SER A 110 -2.33 -35.63 6.00
C SER A 110 -0.82 -35.44 5.85
N GLN A 111 -0.38 -34.51 4.98
CA GLN A 111 1.03 -34.28 4.67
C GLN A 111 1.38 -32.78 4.76
N LYS A 112 2.47 -32.47 5.47
CA LYS A 112 2.93 -31.12 5.84
C LYS A 112 4.23 -30.77 5.11
N GLY A 113 4.53 -29.50 4.95
CA GLY A 113 5.76 -29.04 4.28
C GLY A 113 5.80 -29.28 2.77
N VAL A 114 4.68 -29.73 2.19
CA VAL A 114 4.48 -29.97 0.76
C VAL A 114 3.33 -29.11 0.24
N GLN A 115 3.35 -28.78 -1.05
CA GLN A 115 2.37 -27.88 -1.66
C GLN A 115 1.01 -28.59 -1.84
N TRP A 116 -0.04 -27.86 -1.49
CA TRP A 116 -1.43 -28.17 -1.75
C TRP A 116 -2.05 -27.03 -2.57
N SER A 117 -3.14 -27.31 -3.28
CA SER A 117 -4.01 -26.27 -3.83
C SER A 117 -5.48 -26.63 -3.70
N ILE A 118 -6.33 -25.63 -3.45
CA ILE A 118 -7.80 -25.77 -3.38
C ILE A 118 -8.43 -24.59 -4.11
N GLY A 119 -9.48 -24.81 -4.88
CA GLY A 119 -10.27 -23.71 -5.45
C GLY A 119 -11.45 -24.16 -6.28
N ASN A 120 -12.10 -23.26 -7.01
CA ASN A 120 -13.37 -23.52 -7.71
C ASN A 120 -14.43 -24.16 -6.79
N ILE A 121 -14.58 -23.62 -5.58
CA ILE A 121 -15.54 -24.09 -4.58
C ILE A 121 -16.94 -23.66 -5.00
N THR A 122 -17.84 -24.61 -5.18
CA THR A 122 -19.20 -24.38 -5.67
C THR A 122 -20.20 -25.29 -4.96
N LEU A 123 -21.42 -24.80 -4.75
CA LEU A 123 -22.55 -25.66 -4.41
C LEU A 123 -23.17 -26.19 -5.71
N ILE A 124 -23.48 -27.49 -5.77
CA ILE A 124 -23.97 -28.15 -6.98
C ILE A 124 -25.37 -28.75 -6.79
N CYS A 125 -26.21 -28.62 -7.81
CA CYS A 125 -27.54 -29.24 -7.87
C CYS A 125 -27.45 -30.67 -8.42
N ASN A 126 -28.40 -31.53 -8.06
CA ASN A 126 -28.38 -32.93 -8.51
C ASN A 126 -28.70 -33.01 -10.02
N PRO A 127 -27.89 -33.71 -10.85
CA PRO A 127 -28.18 -33.90 -12.27
C PRO A 127 -29.22 -35.01 -12.43
N GLY A 128 -30.49 -34.70 -12.18
CA GLY A 128 -31.55 -35.72 -12.12
C GLY A 128 -32.97 -35.16 -12.24
N ALA A 129 -33.20 -34.20 -13.15
CA ALA A 129 -34.54 -33.87 -13.62
C ALA A 129 -34.45 -33.43 -15.10
N ALA A 130 -35.06 -34.22 -15.99
CA ALA A 130 -34.96 -34.09 -17.43
C ALA A 130 -35.57 -32.79 -17.99
N GLN A 131 -34.89 -32.16 -18.96
CA GLN A 131 -35.49 -31.17 -19.87
C GLN A 131 -36.07 -31.87 -21.10
N PRO A 132 -37.22 -31.41 -21.64
CA PRO A 132 -37.77 -31.94 -22.88
C PRO A 132 -37.01 -31.40 -24.10
N THR A 133 -36.75 -32.31 -25.04
CA THR A 133 -36.14 -32.10 -26.36
C THR A 133 -36.99 -31.21 -27.27
N VAL A 134 -36.36 -30.29 -28.01
CA VAL A 134 -36.95 -29.67 -29.21
C VAL A 134 -35.95 -29.76 -30.37
N ALA A 135 -36.46 -30.24 -31.51
CA ALA A 135 -35.76 -30.56 -32.75
C ALA A 135 -35.33 -29.30 -33.58
N PRO A 136 -34.47 -29.43 -34.60
CA PRO A 136 -33.87 -28.31 -35.30
C PRO A 136 -34.57 -27.94 -36.62
N GLY A 137 -34.48 -26.66 -37.00
CA GLY A 137 -34.61 -26.20 -38.39
C GLY A 137 -34.84 -24.69 -38.51
N PRO A 138 -34.58 -24.07 -39.68
CA PRO A 138 -33.44 -24.24 -40.58
C PRO A 138 -32.65 -22.92 -40.77
N SER A 139 -31.48 -23.04 -41.42
CA SER A 139 -30.58 -21.94 -41.76
C SER A 139 -31.20 -20.95 -42.75
N THR A 140 -30.97 -19.66 -42.53
CA THR A 140 -30.86 -18.67 -43.62
C THR A 140 -29.73 -17.69 -43.36
N THR A 141 -28.87 -17.59 -44.37
CA THR A 141 -27.77 -16.63 -44.51
C THR A 141 -28.28 -15.22 -44.78
N ALA A 142 -27.73 -14.20 -44.11
CA ALA A 142 -27.48 -12.88 -44.70
C ALA A 142 -26.52 -12.05 -43.84
N ARG A 143 -25.40 -11.63 -44.44
CA ARG A 143 -24.62 -10.45 -44.05
C ARG A 143 -25.43 -9.18 -44.40
N PRO A 144 -25.25 -8.09 -43.65
CA PRO A 144 -24.37 -7.05 -44.15
C PRO A 144 -23.30 -6.62 -43.14
N VAL A 145 -22.13 -6.32 -43.69
CA VAL A 145 -21.04 -5.61 -43.02
C VAL A 145 -21.42 -4.14 -42.95
N THR A 146 -21.58 -3.60 -41.74
CA THR A 146 -21.50 -2.16 -41.49
C THR A 146 -20.17 -1.88 -40.79
N THR A 147 -19.18 -1.51 -41.59
CA THR A 147 -17.93 -0.89 -41.13
C THR A 147 -18.26 0.47 -40.51
N VAL A 148 -18.19 0.56 -39.19
CA VAL A 148 -18.03 1.83 -38.47
C VAL A 148 -16.60 1.84 -37.94
N ARG A 149 -15.84 2.88 -38.33
CA ARG A 149 -14.42 3.05 -38.01
C ARG A 149 -14.20 3.16 -36.49
N SER A 150 -13.39 2.27 -35.93
CA SER A 150 -12.54 2.58 -34.78
C SER A 150 -11.23 3.17 -35.32
N SER A 151 -10.82 4.34 -34.86
CA SER A 151 -9.63 5.02 -35.38
C SER A 151 -8.83 5.70 -34.29
N VAL A 152 -7.51 5.62 -34.41
CA VAL A 152 -6.52 6.38 -33.63
C VAL A 152 -6.56 7.85 -34.06
N LEU A 153 -6.74 8.78 -33.12
CA LEU A 153 -6.61 10.22 -33.38
C LEU A 153 -5.17 10.70 -33.06
N PRO A 154 -4.58 11.62 -33.84
CA PRO A 154 -3.35 12.32 -33.46
C PRO A 154 -3.54 13.18 -32.19
N THR A 155 -2.41 13.56 -31.57
CA THR A 155 -2.20 14.16 -30.24
C THR A 155 -2.98 15.44 -29.87
N THR A 156 -3.90 15.94 -30.69
CA THR A 156 -4.68 17.14 -30.39
C THR A 156 -6.16 16.87 -30.58
N VAL A 157 -6.81 16.35 -29.54
CA VAL A 157 -8.26 16.48 -29.36
C VAL A 157 -8.47 17.80 -28.62
N PRO A 158 -9.32 18.73 -29.11
CA PRO A 158 -9.60 19.96 -28.39
C PRO A 158 -10.18 19.63 -27.01
N ALA A 159 -9.67 20.27 -25.97
CA ALA A 159 -10.28 20.22 -24.64
C ALA A 159 -11.75 20.62 -24.75
N GLN A 160 -12.64 19.83 -24.15
CA GLN A 160 -14.06 20.14 -24.14
C GLN A 160 -14.28 21.40 -23.29
N PRO A 161 -14.96 22.44 -23.81
CA PRO A 161 -15.41 23.56 -22.98
C PRO A 161 -16.27 23.02 -21.84
N THR A 162 -16.16 23.62 -20.65
CA THR A 162 -17.05 23.35 -19.52
C THR A 162 -18.50 23.44 -19.98
N ALA A 163 -19.18 22.30 -20.07
CA ALA A 163 -20.53 22.22 -20.63
C ALA A 163 -21.51 22.97 -19.72
N ALA A 164 -22.42 23.74 -20.32
CA ALA A 164 -23.51 24.40 -19.61
C ALA A 164 -24.42 23.36 -18.90
N PRO A 165 -25.12 23.73 -17.81
CA PRO A 165 -26.04 22.84 -17.13
C PRO A 165 -27.08 22.25 -18.09
N GLY A 166 -27.17 20.92 -18.17
CA GLY A 166 -28.12 20.21 -19.03
C GLY A 166 -27.55 19.53 -20.29
N GLN A 167 -26.24 19.66 -20.56
CA GLN A 167 -25.57 18.86 -21.59
C GLN A 167 -24.82 17.66 -21.00
N CYS A 168 -24.82 16.55 -21.72
CA CYS A 168 -24.15 15.32 -21.30
C CYS A 168 -22.62 15.52 -21.21
N GLN A 169 -22.00 14.89 -20.21
CA GLN A 169 -20.57 14.96 -19.92
C GLN A 169 -19.97 13.56 -19.90
N ASN A 170 -18.66 13.45 -20.14
CA ASN A 170 -17.97 12.17 -20.03
C ASN A 170 -18.13 11.61 -18.62
N LEU A 171 -18.48 10.32 -18.51
CA LEU A 171 -18.54 9.63 -17.24
C LEU A 171 -17.21 8.95 -16.99
N LEU A 172 -16.48 9.47 -16.00
CA LEU A 172 -15.25 8.88 -15.51
C LEU A 172 -15.55 7.53 -14.86
N VAL A 173 -14.87 6.49 -15.34
CA VAL A 173 -14.89 5.15 -14.74
C VAL A 173 -13.71 5.02 -13.80
N ASP A 174 -12.49 5.23 -14.32
CA ASP A 174 -11.26 5.13 -13.55
C ASP A 174 -10.30 6.24 -13.96
N ASP A 175 -9.81 7.00 -12.98
CA ASP A 175 -8.83 8.07 -13.12
C ASP A 175 -7.45 7.72 -12.58
N TRP A 176 -7.28 6.51 -12.02
CA TRP A 176 -6.02 6.05 -11.44
C TRP A 176 -5.42 7.08 -10.47
N GLU A 177 -6.27 7.67 -9.63
CA GLU A 177 -5.90 8.81 -8.78
C GLU A 177 -4.77 8.48 -7.80
N SER A 178 -4.75 7.25 -7.28
CA SER A 178 -3.81 6.82 -6.24
C SER A 178 -3.50 5.33 -6.34
N GLN A 179 -2.24 4.98 -6.11
CA GLN A 179 -1.80 3.60 -5.93
C GLN A 179 -2.61 2.89 -4.86
N SER A 180 -2.78 3.50 -3.69
CA SER A 180 -3.50 2.89 -2.56
C SER A 180 -4.97 2.66 -2.89
N ARG A 181 -5.63 3.61 -3.56
CA ARG A 181 -7.04 3.42 -3.94
C ARG A 181 -7.23 2.21 -4.84
N LEU A 182 -6.31 1.99 -5.77
CA LEU A 182 -6.38 0.84 -6.65
C LEU A 182 -5.96 -0.48 -5.95
N THR A 183 -4.79 -0.53 -5.34
CA THR A 183 -4.22 -1.81 -4.86
C THR A 183 -4.51 -2.15 -3.41
N PHE A 184 -4.95 -1.18 -2.61
CA PHE A 184 -5.37 -1.43 -1.23
C PHE A 184 -6.89 -1.42 -1.09
N LEU A 185 -7.57 -0.44 -1.70
CA LEU A 185 -9.04 -0.32 -1.59
C LEU A 185 -9.80 -1.04 -2.71
N GLY A 186 -9.17 -1.27 -3.87
CA GLY A 186 -9.75 -2.07 -4.95
C GLY A 186 -10.94 -1.42 -5.66
N TYR A 187 -11.04 -0.08 -5.67
CA TYR A 187 -12.16 0.61 -6.32
C TYR A 187 -11.75 1.76 -7.24
N ASN A 188 -12.60 2.04 -8.22
CA ASN A 188 -12.43 3.10 -9.22
C ASN A 188 -13.16 4.41 -8.85
N ALA A 189 -13.19 5.39 -9.77
CA ALA A 189 -13.82 6.68 -9.53
C ALA A 189 -15.35 6.60 -9.31
N LEU A 190 -15.99 5.49 -9.70
CA LEU A 190 -17.41 5.21 -9.45
C LEU A 190 -17.67 4.53 -8.09
N GLY A 191 -16.61 4.27 -7.31
CA GLY A 191 -16.70 3.47 -6.08
C GLY A 191 -17.01 1.99 -6.35
N GLN A 192 -16.77 1.52 -7.57
CA GLN A 192 -16.99 0.13 -7.99
C GLN A 192 -15.66 -0.63 -8.05
N ALA A 193 -15.68 -1.96 -7.99
CA ALA A 193 -14.45 -2.73 -7.93
C ALA A 193 -13.59 -2.54 -9.19
N SER A 194 -12.28 -2.37 -9.01
CA SER A 194 -11.28 -2.24 -10.06
C SER A 194 -10.00 -2.92 -9.59
N SER A 195 -9.62 -4.02 -10.25
CA SER A 195 -8.57 -4.91 -9.76
C SER A 195 -8.17 -5.95 -10.82
N ASP A 196 -7.22 -6.81 -10.45
CA ASP A 196 -6.98 -8.13 -11.00
C ASP A 196 -7.29 -9.23 -9.96
N ASP A 197 -6.95 -10.49 -10.27
CA ASP A 197 -6.99 -11.66 -9.37
C ASP A 197 -5.60 -12.05 -8.82
N GLY A 198 -4.64 -11.12 -8.83
CA GLY A 198 -3.23 -11.38 -8.55
C GLY A 198 -2.46 -11.98 -9.73
N SER A 199 -3.08 -12.13 -10.90
CA SER A 199 -2.40 -12.58 -12.12
C SER A 199 -1.45 -11.53 -12.70
N MET A 200 -1.54 -10.25 -12.31
CA MET A 200 -0.58 -9.22 -12.72
C MET A 200 0.74 -9.36 -11.93
N ALA A 201 1.86 -9.35 -12.64
CA ALA A 201 3.18 -9.33 -12.00
C ALA A 201 3.43 -8.00 -11.28
N SER A 202 2.85 -6.91 -11.78
CA SER A 202 2.84 -5.61 -11.10
C SER A 202 1.70 -4.73 -11.60
N ILE A 203 1.10 -3.96 -10.68
CA ILE A 203 0.16 -2.88 -10.97
C ILE A 203 0.71 -1.60 -10.34
N VAL A 204 1.14 -0.66 -11.18
CA VAL A 204 1.76 0.59 -10.72
C VAL A 204 0.96 1.78 -11.20
N VAL A 205 0.39 2.53 -10.26
CA VAL A 205 -0.30 3.79 -10.55
C VAL A 205 0.69 4.94 -10.42
N SER A 206 0.76 5.78 -11.45
CA SER A 206 1.50 7.04 -11.38
C SER A 206 0.95 8.08 -12.34
N GLY A 207 0.74 9.30 -11.83
CA GLY A 207 0.31 10.45 -12.62
C GLY A 207 -1.01 10.23 -13.38
N HIS A 208 -2.02 9.68 -12.69
CA HIS A 208 -3.32 9.32 -13.28
C HIS A 208 -3.24 8.30 -14.43
N LYS A 209 -2.28 7.39 -14.33
CA LYS A 209 -2.10 6.28 -15.26
C LYS A 209 -1.80 5.02 -14.48
N VAL A 210 -2.21 3.88 -15.00
CA VAL A 210 -1.86 2.56 -14.47
C VAL A 210 -0.98 1.83 -15.47
N MET A 211 0.17 1.34 -15.01
CA MET A 211 1.00 0.38 -15.73
C MET A 211 0.65 -1.03 -15.24
N LEU A 212 0.13 -1.83 -16.15
CA LEU A 212 -0.16 -3.24 -15.93
C LEU A 212 0.96 -4.06 -16.55
N THR A 213 1.61 -4.89 -15.75
CA THR A 213 2.59 -5.87 -16.23
C THR A 213 2.01 -7.25 -16.01
N PRO A 214 1.63 -7.97 -17.08
CA PRO A 214 1.09 -9.32 -16.95
C PRO A 214 2.19 -10.29 -16.50
N SER A 215 1.83 -11.25 -15.63
CA SER A 215 2.71 -12.39 -15.32
C SER A 215 2.78 -13.38 -16.47
N ASN A 216 1.67 -13.53 -17.21
CA ASN A 216 1.54 -14.42 -18.36
C ASN A 216 0.33 -14.01 -19.23
N ALA A 217 0.02 -14.79 -20.26
CA ALA A 217 -1.06 -14.48 -21.20
C ALA A 217 -2.48 -14.57 -20.59
N GLU A 218 -2.64 -15.23 -19.44
CA GLU A 218 -3.93 -15.34 -18.72
C GLU A 218 -4.18 -14.16 -17.79
N SER A 219 -3.16 -13.30 -17.56
CA SER A 219 -3.29 -12.12 -16.73
C SER A 219 -4.37 -11.17 -17.26
N TYR A 220 -5.14 -10.60 -16.34
CA TYR A 220 -6.20 -9.66 -16.68
C TYR A 220 -6.33 -8.52 -15.67
N PHE A 221 -7.06 -7.49 -16.07
CA PHE A 221 -7.47 -6.39 -15.21
C PHE A 221 -8.89 -5.95 -15.57
N TYR A 222 -9.71 -5.59 -14.60
CA TYR A 222 -11.07 -5.13 -14.84
C TYR A 222 -11.40 -3.88 -14.04
N SER A 223 -12.43 -3.17 -14.50
CA SER A 223 -13.03 -2.04 -13.80
C SER A 223 -14.56 -2.09 -13.96
N GLN A 224 -15.28 -2.11 -12.84
CA GLN A 224 -16.74 -2.20 -12.80
C GLN A 224 -17.43 -0.84 -12.97
N PHE A 225 -18.68 -0.89 -13.41
CA PHE A 225 -19.58 0.24 -13.62
C PHE A 225 -20.78 0.21 -12.67
N GLY A 226 -21.13 -0.95 -12.09
CA GLY A 226 -22.22 -1.07 -11.12
C GLY A 226 -23.63 -1.06 -11.74
N CYS A 227 -23.81 -1.77 -12.85
CA CYS A 227 -25.05 -1.78 -13.66
C CYS A 227 -25.41 -0.42 -14.29
N LEU A 228 -24.51 0.09 -15.14
CA LEU A 228 -24.66 1.37 -15.80
C LEU A 228 -25.62 1.31 -17.00
N ASN A 229 -26.56 2.26 -17.04
CA ASN A 229 -27.37 2.54 -18.23
C ASN A 229 -26.71 3.62 -19.10
N ALA A 230 -26.07 3.18 -20.19
CA ALA A 230 -25.42 4.01 -21.18
C ALA A 230 -26.33 4.39 -22.37
N GLN A 231 -27.55 3.85 -22.43
CA GLN A 231 -28.48 4.05 -23.55
C GLN A 231 -28.77 5.54 -23.76
N ASN A 232 -28.63 6.00 -25.01
CA ASN A 232 -28.87 7.39 -25.43
C ASN A 232 -28.04 8.45 -24.67
N LYS A 233 -27.02 8.05 -23.90
CA LYS A 233 -26.15 8.95 -23.13
C LYS A 233 -24.72 8.92 -23.65
N TYR A 234 -24.15 7.73 -23.81
CA TYR A 234 -22.74 7.55 -24.14
C TYR A 234 -22.57 6.78 -25.44
N GLY A 235 -21.70 7.27 -26.34
CA GLY A 235 -21.45 6.60 -27.62
C GLY A 235 -20.44 5.46 -27.53
N GLY A 236 -19.62 5.43 -26.49
CA GLY A 236 -18.49 4.51 -26.38
C GLY A 236 -17.62 4.79 -25.16
N ILE A 237 -16.50 4.07 -25.10
CA ILE A 237 -15.47 4.24 -24.07
C ILE A 237 -14.19 4.75 -24.75
N SER A 238 -13.50 5.65 -24.07
CA SER A 238 -12.22 6.22 -24.47
C SER A 238 -11.21 6.12 -23.33
N LEU A 239 -9.95 5.93 -23.69
CA LEU A 239 -8.82 5.92 -22.77
C LEU A 239 -7.51 6.18 -23.52
N ARG A 240 -6.55 6.80 -22.85
CA ARG A 240 -5.18 6.87 -23.40
C ARG A 240 -4.46 5.55 -23.19
N ILE A 241 -3.69 5.11 -24.19
CA ILE A 241 -2.92 3.87 -24.11
C ILE A 241 -1.50 4.13 -24.59
N ARG A 242 -0.51 3.65 -23.83
CA ARG A 242 0.89 3.55 -24.24
C ARG A 242 1.33 2.09 -24.09
N ALA A 243 1.74 1.48 -25.21
CA ALA A 243 2.24 0.12 -25.25
C ALA A 243 3.35 -0.02 -26.29
N ALA A 244 4.24 -1.00 -26.12
CA ALA A 244 5.31 -1.25 -27.06
C ALA A 244 4.79 -1.65 -28.45
N ARG A 245 5.62 -1.51 -29.48
CA ARG A 245 5.26 -1.93 -30.83
C ARG A 245 4.93 -3.42 -30.85
N GLY A 246 3.78 -3.76 -31.44
CA GLY A 246 3.33 -5.14 -31.57
C GLY A 246 2.62 -5.70 -30.34
N THR A 247 2.47 -4.93 -29.25
CA THR A 247 1.64 -5.35 -28.12
C THR A 247 0.20 -5.60 -28.56
N THR A 248 -0.41 -6.67 -28.07
CA THR A 248 -1.82 -7.00 -28.31
C THR A 248 -2.50 -7.36 -26.99
N PHE A 249 -3.79 -7.07 -26.90
CA PHE A 249 -4.67 -7.54 -25.84
C PHE A 249 -6.12 -7.61 -26.34
N ALA A 250 -7.03 -8.11 -25.50
CA ALA A 250 -8.47 -8.14 -25.71
C ALA A 250 -9.19 -7.22 -24.73
N VAL A 251 -10.25 -6.57 -25.23
CA VAL A 251 -11.19 -5.78 -24.45
C VAL A 251 -12.53 -6.52 -24.42
N THR A 252 -13.05 -6.74 -23.23
CA THR A 252 -14.35 -7.38 -23.00
C THR A 252 -15.25 -6.41 -22.27
N LEU A 253 -16.49 -6.26 -22.75
CA LEU A 253 -17.57 -5.64 -22.00
C LEU A 253 -18.45 -6.73 -21.42
N ALA A 254 -18.81 -6.60 -20.15
CA ALA A 254 -19.82 -7.42 -19.51
C ALA A 254 -21.07 -6.60 -19.19
N TRP A 255 -22.22 -7.27 -19.14
CA TRP A 255 -23.48 -6.70 -18.71
C TRP A 255 -24.31 -7.75 -18.01
N PHE A 256 -25.14 -7.33 -17.07
CA PHE A 256 -26.03 -8.23 -16.36
C PHE A 256 -27.16 -8.71 -17.27
N GLU A 257 -27.79 -9.84 -16.98
CA GLU A 257 -29.11 -10.15 -17.53
C GLU A 257 -30.20 -9.26 -16.89
N GLN A 258 -30.07 -9.03 -15.59
CA GLN A 258 -30.80 -8.06 -14.78
C GLN A 258 -29.85 -7.49 -13.73
N CYS A 259 -29.88 -6.18 -13.47
CA CYS A 259 -29.00 -5.56 -12.46
C CYS A 259 -29.07 -6.33 -11.13
N GLY A 260 -27.90 -6.67 -10.57
CA GLY A 260 -27.80 -7.44 -9.32
C GLY A 260 -27.89 -8.96 -9.48
N SER A 261 -28.09 -9.49 -10.69
CA SER A 261 -27.98 -10.93 -10.97
C SER A 261 -26.52 -11.37 -11.04
N SER A 262 -26.25 -12.65 -10.75
CA SER A 262 -24.93 -13.27 -11.00
C SER A 262 -24.71 -13.68 -12.46
N ASN A 263 -25.77 -13.65 -13.28
CA ASN A 263 -25.71 -13.98 -14.70
C ASN A 263 -25.21 -12.78 -15.49
N ILE A 264 -23.90 -12.77 -15.77
CA ILE A 264 -23.26 -11.80 -16.65
C ILE A 264 -23.08 -12.37 -18.05
N LYS A 265 -23.39 -11.55 -19.06
CA LYS A 265 -23.08 -11.83 -20.47
C LYS A 265 -21.89 -10.97 -20.87
N THR A 266 -21.07 -11.48 -21.77
CA THR A 266 -19.84 -10.80 -22.20
C THR A 266 -19.72 -10.74 -23.71
N ALA A 267 -19.01 -9.72 -24.19
CA ALA A 267 -18.64 -9.59 -25.59
C ALA A 267 -17.20 -9.10 -25.66
N THR A 268 -16.37 -9.77 -26.47
CA THR A 268 -14.93 -9.52 -26.55
C THR A 268 -14.52 -9.02 -27.93
N ARG A 269 -13.57 -8.08 -27.95
CA ARG A 269 -12.87 -7.60 -29.15
C ARG A 269 -11.38 -7.55 -28.91
N THR A 270 -10.59 -8.10 -29.84
CA THR A 270 -9.14 -7.93 -29.78
C THR A 270 -8.75 -6.53 -30.24
N THR A 271 -7.61 -6.04 -29.75
CA THR A 271 -6.93 -4.84 -30.27
C THR A 271 -6.84 -4.83 -31.80
N ALA A 272 -6.58 -5.97 -32.44
CA ALA A 272 -6.60 -6.10 -33.90
C ALA A 272 -8.00 -5.88 -34.51
N GLN A 273 -9.05 -6.45 -33.91
CA GLN A 273 -10.45 -6.22 -34.33
C GLN A 273 -10.89 -4.77 -34.09
N LEU A 274 -10.34 -4.10 -33.08
CA LEU A 274 -10.51 -2.67 -32.80
C LEU A 274 -9.60 -1.79 -33.66
N GLN A 275 -8.76 -2.36 -34.53
CA GLN A 275 -7.80 -1.65 -35.36
C GLN A 275 -6.82 -0.77 -34.57
N TRP A 276 -6.49 -1.17 -33.34
CA TRP A 276 -5.53 -0.48 -32.49
C TRP A 276 -4.12 -0.98 -32.82
N GLN A 277 -3.21 -0.04 -33.05
CA GLN A 277 -1.80 -0.30 -33.30
C GLN A 277 -0.96 0.56 -32.37
N PHE A 278 0.02 -0.06 -31.73
CA PHE A 278 0.90 0.61 -30.78
C PHE A 278 2.31 0.74 -31.36
N ASP A 279 3.00 1.82 -31.02
CA ASP A 279 4.35 2.15 -31.47
C ASP A 279 5.25 2.64 -30.33
N GLY A 280 4.79 2.55 -29.08
CA GLY A 280 5.45 3.12 -27.90
C GLY A 280 4.98 4.52 -27.52
N SER A 281 4.25 5.22 -28.39
CA SER A 281 3.68 6.53 -28.07
C SER A 281 2.34 6.41 -27.35
N GLU A 282 2.06 7.38 -26.47
CA GLU A 282 0.75 7.49 -25.83
C GLU A 282 -0.24 8.18 -26.76
N ARG A 283 -1.38 7.54 -27.01
CA ARG A 283 -2.44 8.09 -27.87
C ARG A 283 -3.82 7.86 -27.25
N LEU A 284 -4.80 8.63 -27.68
CA LEU A 284 -6.20 8.38 -27.34
C LEU A 284 -6.74 7.24 -28.20
N TYR A 285 -7.20 6.19 -27.55
CA TYR A 285 -7.93 5.09 -28.16
C TYR A 285 -9.37 5.10 -27.67
N TRP A 286 -10.28 4.68 -28.53
CA TRP A 286 -11.69 4.61 -28.20
C TRP A 286 -12.37 3.54 -29.05
N PHE A 287 -13.54 3.11 -28.61
CA PHE A 287 -14.44 2.28 -29.39
C PHE A 287 -15.89 2.71 -29.11
N PRO A 288 -16.76 2.71 -30.14
CA PRO A 288 -18.19 2.88 -29.93
C PRO A 288 -18.77 1.58 -29.35
N LEU A 289 -19.79 1.68 -28.49
CA LEU A 289 -20.42 0.48 -27.89
C LEU A 289 -20.96 -0.49 -28.95
N THR A 290 -21.35 0.03 -30.12
CA THR A 290 -21.89 -0.74 -31.25
C THR A 290 -20.92 -1.75 -31.87
N VAL A 291 -19.61 -1.69 -31.59
CA VAL A 291 -18.67 -2.70 -32.11
C VAL A 291 -18.82 -4.05 -31.42
N PHE A 292 -19.41 -4.08 -30.23
CA PHE A 292 -19.70 -5.30 -29.49
C PHE A 292 -21.12 -5.77 -29.83
N GLN A 293 -21.23 -6.95 -30.45
CA GLN A 293 -22.52 -7.49 -30.88
C GLN A 293 -23.31 -8.07 -29.70
N GLY A 294 -24.61 -7.80 -29.66
CA GLY A 294 -25.53 -8.40 -28.68
C GLY A 294 -25.44 -7.83 -27.26
N ILE A 295 -24.67 -6.75 -27.05
CA ILE A 295 -24.58 -6.09 -25.75
C ILE A 295 -25.89 -5.41 -25.37
N ASP A 296 -26.24 -5.42 -24.09
CA ASP A 296 -27.31 -4.57 -23.54
C ASP A 296 -26.69 -3.37 -22.83
N VAL A 297 -26.74 -2.22 -23.49
CA VAL A 297 -26.15 -0.96 -22.99
C VAL A 297 -26.93 -0.35 -21.82
N THR A 298 -28.07 -0.91 -21.43
CA THR A 298 -28.87 -0.40 -20.30
C THR A 298 -28.41 -0.93 -18.95
N LYS A 299 -27.53 -1.95 -18.92
CA LYS A 299 -27.14 -2.71 -17.73
C LYS A 299 -25.69 -3.17 -17.74
N LEU A 300 -24.80 -2.31 -18.24
CA LEU A 300 -23.36 -2.60 -18.35
C LEU A 300 -22.76 -2.83 -16.96
N ASP A 301 -21.99 -3.90 -16.83
CA ASP A 301 -21.38 -4.30 -15.57
C ASP A 301 -19.92 -3.87 -15.46
N LEU A 302 -19.07 -4.23 -16.43
CA LEU A 302 -17.64 -3.93 -16.35
C LEU A 302 -16.96 -3.86 -17.72
N ILE A 303 -15.76 -3.25 -17.72
CA ILE A 303 -14.74 -3.41 -18.76
C ILE A 303 -13.61 -4.29 -18.25
N TYR A 304 -13.13 -5.19 -19.10
CA TYR A 304 -12.14 -6.21 -18.78
C TYR A 304 -11.06 -6.26 -19.86
N PHE A 305 -9.79 -6.21 -19.46
CA PHE A 305 -8.62 -6.29 -20.32
C PHE A 305 -7.90 -7.61 -20.06
N SER A 306 -7.69 -8.42 -21.09
CA SER A 306 -7.05 -9.74 -20.98
C SER A 306 -6.15 -10.06 -22.16
N SER A 307 -5.48 -11.21 -22.13
CA SER A 307 -4.59 -11.65 -23.21
C SER A 307 -3.48 -10.62 -23.49
N LEU A 308 -3.00 -9.94 -22.44
CA LEU A 308 -1.96 -8.91 -22.58
C LEU A 308 -0.65 -9.58 -22.99
N SER A 309 -0.15 -9.27 -24.19
CA SER A 309 1.11 -9.82 -24.70
C SER A 309 2.35 -9.14 -24.12
N GLY A 310 2.17 -8.15 -23.23
CA GLY A 310 3.24 -7.37 -22.61
C GLY A 310 2.66 -6.23 -21.78
N SER A 311 3.53 -5.42 -21.16
CA SER A 311 3.09 -4.31 -20.32
C SER A 311 2.32 -3.25 -21.12
N VAL A 312 1.24 -2.75 -20.51
CA VAL A 312 0.38 -1.71 -21.10
C VAL A 312 0.15 -0.62 -20.06
N ILE A 313 0.18 0.63 -20.49
CA ILE A 313 -0.16 1.78 -19.67
C ILE A 313 -1.50 2.35 -20.12
N PHE A 314 -2.45 2.42 -19.20
CA PHE A 314 -3.75 3.05 -19.41
C PHE A 314 -3.81 4.40 -18.69
N GLY A 315 -4.26 5.44 -19.40
CA GLY A 315 -4.76 6.67 -18.79
C GLY A 315 -6.23 6.51 -18.38
N PRO A 316 -6.89 7.60 -17.97
CA PRO A 316 -8.26 7.53 -17.47
C PRO A 316 -9.22 6.83 -18.43
N ILE A 317 -10.08 5.97 -17.89
CA ILE A 317 -11.14 5.29 -18.61
C ILE A 317 -12.42 6.10 -18.42
N SER A 318 -13.06 6.49 -19.51
CA SER A 318 -14.34 7.18 -19.45
C SER A 318 -15.29 6.74 -20.55
N PHE A 319 -16.59 6.74 -20.25
CA PHE A 319 -17.60 6.79 -21.29
C PHE A 319 -17.62 8.20 -21.88
N TYR A 320 -17.44 8.33 -23.20
CA TYR A 320 -17.50 9.62 -23.86
C TYR A 320 -18.94 9.99 -24.21
N CYS A 321 -19.26 11.28 -24.05
CA CYS A 321 -20.58 11.80 -24.32
C CYS A 321 -20.87 11.92 -25.81
N GLY A 322 -22.09 11.56 -26.25
CA GLY A 322 -22.51 11.69 -27.64
C GLY A 322 -21.81 10.68 -28.56
N THR A 323 -21.70 11.00 -29.85
CA THR A 323 -21.18 10.07 -30.88
C THR A 323 -19.72 10.31 -31.24
N ALA A 324 -19.15 11.45 -30.84
CA ALA A 324 -17.75 11.79 -31.08
C ALA A 324 -16.90 11.41 -29.86
N ALA A 325 -15.80 10.71 -30.10
CA ALA A 325 -14.88 10.35 -29.03
C ALA A 325 -14.20 11.59 -28.44
N SER A 326 -14.24 11.71 -27.12
CA SER A 326 -13.55 12.73 -26.34
C SER A 326 -12.85 12.07 -25.16
N GLU A 327 -11.71 12.62 -24.74
CA GLU A 327 -11.00 12.12 -23.55
C GLU A 327 -11.55 12.75 -22.27
N TYR A 328 -11.51 12.00 -21.17
CA TYR A 328 -11.62 12.61 -19.85
C TYR A 328 -10.29 13.28 -19.50
N VAL A 329 -10.31 14.61 -19.40
CA VAL A 329 -9.17 15.40 -18.95
C VAL A 329 -9.22 15.46 -17.44
N VAL A 330 -8.23 14.84 -16.78
CA VAL A 330 -8.09 14.94 -15.33
C VAL A 330 -7.91 16.42 -14.98
N PRO A 331 -8.69 16.97 -14.03
CA PRO A 331 -8.46 18.31 -13.52
C PRO A 331 -6.99 18.46 -13.11
N THR A 332 -6.32 19.47 -13.65
CA THR A 332 -4.91 19.70 -13.29
C THR A 332 -4.87 20.16 -11.84
N VAL A 333 -4.53 19.24 -10.93
CA VAL A 333 -4.10 19.63 -9.59
C VAL A 333 -2.75 20.31 -9.80
N VAL A 334 -2.73 21.63 -9.65
CA VAL A 334 -1.48 22.40 -9.69
C VAL A 334 -0.70 22.01 -8.44
N THR A 335 0.13 20.97 -8.55
CA THR A 335 1.20 20.78 -7.58
C THR A 335 2.05 22.05 -7.64
N PRO A 336 2.29 22.75 -6.51
CA PRO A 336 3.13 23.93 -6.51
C PRO A 336 4.43 23.57 -7.22
N PRO A 337 4.83 24.30 -8.27
CA PRO A 337 6.07 24.00 -8.97
C PRO A 337 7.19 24.02 -7.93
N ILE A 338 7.93 22.92 -7.84
CA ILE A 338 9.14 22.87 -7.02
C ILE A 338 10.00 24.05 -7.49
N PRO A 339 10.35 25.01 -6.62
CA PRO A 339 11.12 26.17 -7.01
C PRO A 339 12.39 25.73 -7.73
N ARG A 340 12.56 26.17 -8.98
CA ARG A 340 13.83 26.02 -9.72
C ARG A 340 14.88 27.04 -9.27
N GLN A 341 14.64 27.71 -8.14
CA GLN A 341 15.57 28.70 -7.62
C GLN A 341 16.91 28.02 -7.37
N THR A 342 17.90 28.53 -8.08
CA THR A 342 19.27 28.07 -7.95
C THR A 342 19.97 28.94 -6.93
N VAL A 343 20.59 28.34 -5.93
CA VAL A 343 21.46 29.07 -5.01
C VAL A 343 22.90 29.02 -5.53
N SER A 344 23.65 30.11 -5.37
CA SER A 344 25.09 30.08 -5.65
C SER A 344 25.73 28.98 -4.81
N ALA A 345 26.58 28.19 -5.46
CA ALA A 345 27.30 27.14 -4.79
C ALA A 345 28.17 27.76 -3.66
N PRO A 346 28.04 27.32 -2.38
CA PRO A 346 28.86 27.86 -1.29
C PRO A 346 30.36 27.70 -1.58
N VAL A 347 31.14 28.75 -1.31
CA VAL A 347 32.60 28.69 -1.48
C VAL A 347 33.20 27.94 -0.31
N SER A 348 33.97 26.89 -0.59
CA SER A 348 34.70 26.11 0.42
C SER A 348 36.18 26.09 0.13
N ASN A 349 36.99 26.16 1.19
CA ASN A 349 38.42 25.88 1.16
C ASN A 349 38.74 24.58 1.93
N ALA A 350 37.72 23.78 2.26
CA ALA A 350 37.89 22.58 3.03
C ALA A 350 38.65 21.52 2.22
N LYS A 351 39.57 20.79 2.86
CA LYS A 351 40.35 19.76 2.17
C LYS A 351 39.44 18.59 1.76
N ALA A 352 39.34 18.31 0.47
CA ALA A 352 38.59 17.16 -0.03
C ALA A 352 39.13 15.83 0.54
N PHE A 353 38.24 14.88 0.78
CA PHE A 353 38.60 13.53 1.23
C PHE A 353 37.56 12.50 0.79
N VAL A 354 38.02 11.26 0.57
CA VAL A 354 37.17 10.14 0.17
C VAL A 354 36.59 9.48 1.41
N ILE A 355 35.26 9.35 1.46
CA ILE A 355 34.57 8.59 2.50
C ILE A 355 34.56 7.13 2.10
N ASP A 356 34.15 6.84 0.86
CA ASP A 356 33.97 5.50 0.36
C ASP A 356 34.45 5.35 -1.08
N ALA A 357 35.25 4.31 -1.31
CA ALA A 357 35.69 3.91 -2.64
C ALA A 357 35.31 2.44 -2.92
N PHE A 358 34.55 1.79 -2.02
CA PHE A 358 34.08 0.41 -2.16
C PHE A 358 35.18 -0.62 -2.48
N ALA A 359 36.42 -0.32 -2.07
CA ALA A 359 37.57 -1.21 -2.24
C ALA A 359 37.51 -2.42 -1.31
N ASN A 360 36.77 -2.30 -0.20
CA ASN A 360 36.46 -3.37 0.73
C ASN A 360 34.93 -3.52 0.87
N ARG A 361 34.50 -4.69 1.34
CA ARG A 361 33.08 -5.03 1.52
C ARG A 361 32.47 -4.51 2.83
N ASP A 362 33.29 -4.46 3.88
CA ASP A 362 32.82 -4.23 5.26
C ASP A 362 33.38 -2.92 5.86
N SER A 363 34.19 -2.19 5.11
CA SER A 363 34.75 -0.90 5.54
C SER A 363 34.96 0.05 4.37
N ASN A 364 34.77 1.34 4.65
CA ASN A 364 34.96 2.40 3.68
C ASN A 364 36.43 2.88 3.61
N ALA A 365 36.70 3.95 2.86
CA ALA A 365 38.06 4.46 2.66
C ALA A 365 38.67 5.10 3.92
N LEU A 366 37.85 5.40 4.94
CA LEU A 366 38.28 5.90 6.24
C LEU A 366 38.61 4.76 7.23
N GLY A 367 38.36 3.50 6.84
CA GLY A 367 38.45 2.33 7.73
C GLY A 367 37.24 2.18 8.66
N GLU A 368 36.18 2.95 8.43
CA GLU A 368 34.94 2.92 9.21
C GLU A 368 33.91 1.99 8.57
N TRP A 369 32.90 1.60 9.34
CA TRP A 369 31.88 0.66 8.86
C TRP A 369 31.03 1.28 7.73
N HIS A 370 30.74 0.45 6.74
CA HIS A 370 29.68 0.70 5.77
C HIS A 370 28.85 -0.57 5.57
N GLY A 371 27.60 -0.46 5.13
CA GLY A 371 26.78 -1.64 4.95
C GLY A 371 25.29 -1.34 4.81
N GLY A 372 24.59 -2.31 4.22
CA GLY A 372 23.14 -2.30 4.07
C GLY A 372 22.45 -3.02 5.21
N ASP A 373 21.15 -2.75 5.36
CA ASP A 373 20.29 -3.57 6.21
C ASP A 373 20.28 -5.03 5.75
N ALA A 374 19.99 -5.95 6.67
CA ALA A 374 20.11 -7.39 6.41
C ALA A 374 19.25 -7.89 5.24
N ALA A 375 18.11 -7.26 4.98
CA ALA A 375 17.22 -7.58 3.86
C ALA A 375 17.59 -6.87 2.54
N MET A 376 18.58 -5.96 2.58
CA MET A 376 19.00 -5.21 1.40
C MET A 376 19.89 -6.06 0.50
N SER A 377 19.49 -6.20 -0.76
CA SER A 377 20.31 -6.84 -1.79
C SER A 377 21.41 -5.90 -2.25
N VAL A 378 22.65 -6.15 -1.81
CA VAL A 378 23.84 -5.40 -2.19
C VAL A 378 24.87 -6.34 -2.81
N THR A 379 25.36 -6.00 -4.00
CA THR A 379 26.47 -6.70 -4.66
C THR A 379 27.68 -5.78 -4.78
N PHE A 380 28.86 -6.32 -4.46
CA PHE A 380 30.13 -5.61 -4.52
C PHE A 380 30.98 -6.19 -5.65
N GLY A 381 31.62 -5.31 -6.43
CA GLY A 381 32.57 -5.72 -7.46
C GLY A 381 33.18 -4.53 -8.17
N ASN A 382 34.45 -4.62 -8.58
CA ASN A 382 35.17 -3.56 -9.30
C ASN A 382 35.09 -2.17 -8.63
N ASN A 383 35.19 -2.12 -7.30
CA ASN A 383 35.05 -0.88 -6.50
C ASN A 383 33.67 -0.20 -6.66
N VAL A 384 32.61 -1.00 -6.80
CA VAL A 384 31.24 -0.53 -6.92
C VAL A 384 30.34 -1.35 -5.99
N ALA A 385 29.45 -0.65 -5.26
CA ALA A 385 28.30 -1.26 -4.60
C ALA A 385 27.04 -1.05 -5.44
N THR A 386 26.32 -2.13 -5.68
CA THR A 386 25.10 -2.13 -6.51
C THR A 386 23.90 -2.54 -5.68
N PHE A 387 22.90 -1.67 -5.67
CA PHE A 387 21.65 -1.75 -4.91
C PHE A 387 20.48 -2.06 -5.83
N ARG A 388 19.56 -2.90 -5.35
CA ARG A 388 18.28 -3.14 -6.02
C ARG A 388 17.19 -3.42 -4.98
N THR A 389 16.39 -2.41 -4.69
CA THR A 389 15.24 -2.53 -3.78
C THR A 389 14.28 -1.36 -4.01
N ASN A 390 12.98 -1.62 -3.94
CA ASN A 390 11.94 -0.59 -3.82
C ASN A 390 11.32 -0.55 -2.42
N ASP A 391 11.90 -1.28 -1.46
CA ASP A 391 11.49 -1.18 -0.07
C ASP A 391 12.11 0.08 0.53
N SER A 392 11.26 1.07 0.79
CA SER A 392 11.66 2.36 1.35
C SER A 392 12.14 2.29 2.80
N ASP A 393 11.93 1.16 3.47
CA ASP A 393 12.43 0.91 4.83
C ASP A 393 13.94 0.63 4.84
N LEU A 394 14.46 0.04 3.77
CA LEU A 394 15.85 -0.39 3.70
C LEU A 394 16.80 0.78 3.41
N GLY A 395 17.96 0.74 4.04
CA GLY A 395 19.04 1.70 3.85
C GLY A 395 20.42 1.05 3.72
N TRP A 396 21.33 1.82 3.13
CA TRP A 396 22.75 1.55 3.11
C TRP A 396 23.51 2.72 3.72
N ASN A 397 24.45 2.43 4.61
CA ASN A 397 25.14 3.41 5.45
C ASN A 397 26.63 3.43 5.13
N THR A 398 27.26 4.59 5.24
CA THR A 398 28.72 4.74 5.29
C THR A 398 29.10 5.74 6.39
N GLN A 399 29.96 5.32 7.31
CA GLN A 399 30.29 6.09 8.51
C GLN A 399 31.47 7.03 8.29
N LEU A 400 31.39 8.21 8.89
CA LEU A 400 32.55 9.10 9.04
C LEU A 400 33.40 8.69 10.25
N THR A 401 32.75 8.12 11.27
CA THR A 401 33.36 7.66 12.52
C THR A 401 32.35 6.83 13.31
N ASN A 402 32.83 5.97 14.19
CA ASN A 402 32.00 5.28 15.20
C ASN A 402 31.54 6.17 16.39
N LYS A 403 31.91 7.45 16.42
CA LYS A 403 31.46 8.45 17.42
C LYS A 403 30.88 9.69 16.72
N CYS A 404 31.25 10.90 17.16
CA CYS A 404 30.88 12.16 16.53
C CYS A 404 32.05 12.74 15.73
N ALA A 405 31.79 13.12 14.49
CA ALA A 405 32.67 13.93 13.67
C ALA A 405 32.19 15.39 13.63
N ASP A 406 33.13 16.33 13.73
CA ASP A 406 32.86 17.75 13.53
C ASP A 406 32.96 18.12 12.04
N MET A 407 31.81 18.26 11.42
CA MET A 407 31.67 18.62 10.00
C MET A 407 31.48 20.12 9.77
N ARG A 408 31.56 20.98 10.80
CA ARG A 408 31.48 22.45 10.62
C ARG A 408 32.54 23.01 9.67
N PRO A 409 33.80 22.55 9.66
CA PRO A 409 34.80 23.01 8.68
C PRO A 409 34.40 22.72 7.23
N TYR A 410 33.48 21.77 7.01
CA TYR A 410 32.99 21.35 5.71
C TYR A 410 31.59 21.90 5.41
N ALA A 411 31.05 22.83 6.20
CA ALA A 411 29.68 23.34 6.01
C ALA A 411 29.45 23.98 4.62
N GLY A 412 30.50 24.58 4.03
CA GLY A 412 30.46 25.10 2.66
C GLY A 412 30.80 24.07 1.58
N ALA A 413 31.25 22.87 1.96
CA ALA A 413 31.65 21.80 1.04
C ALA A 413 30.42 21.02 0.51
N TYR A 414 30.69 20.02 -0.32
CA TYR A 414 29.67 19.18 -0.93
C TYR A 414 29.94 17.71 -0.66
N LEU A 415 28.89 16.97 -0.37
CA LEU A 415 28.88 15.53 -0.54
C LEU A 415 28.77 15.22 -2.04
N HIS A 416 29.78 14.55 -2.58
CA HIS A 416 29.81 14.03 -3.93
C HIS A 416 29.59 12.51 -3.92
N ILE A 417 28.69 12.04 -4.78
CA ILE A 417 28.42 10.61 -5.00
C ILE A 417 28.50 10.32 -6.50
N ALA A 418 29.47 9.50 -6.90
CA ALA A 418 29.57 9.02 -8.27
C ALA A 418 28.73 7.74 -8.43
N TYR A 419 27.73 7.78 -9.30
CA TYR A 419 26.73 6.74 -9.44
C TYR A 419 26.38 6.42 -10.91
N SER A 420 25.70 5.30 -11.12
CA SER A 420 25.04 4.96 -12.38
C SER A 420 23.72 4.24 -12.11
N GLY A 421 22.82 4.24 -13.10
CA GLY A 421 21.48 3.69 -12.94
C GLY A 421 20.53 4.68 -12.28
N SER A 422 19.78 4.25 -11.28
CA SER A 422 18.70 5.06 -10.70
C SER A 422 19.20 6.03 -9.62
N ASN A 423 18.57 7.20 -9.55
CA ASN A 423 18.72 8.22 -8.49
C ASN A 423 17.47 8.35 -7.62
N LYS A 424 16.61 7.32 -7.64
CA LYS A 424 15.32 7.28 -6.94
C LYS A 424 15.47 6.79 -5.50
N PHE A 425 16.14 7.60 -4.69
CA PHE A 425 16.37 7.37 -3.27
C PHE A 425 16.61 8.71 -2.54
N SER A 426 16.61 8.66 -1.21
CA SER A 426 16.99 9.77 -0.34
C SER A 426 18.42 9.59 0.18
N VAL A 427 19.19 10.67 0.20
CA VAL A 427 20.46 10.76 0.92
C VAL A 427 20.19 11.42 2.26
N ALA A 428 20.53 10.75 3.35
CA ALA A 428 20.42 11.28 4.70
C ALA A 428 21.81 11.51 5.32
N MET A 429 21.94 12.59 6.09
CA MET A 429 23.10 12.81 6.95
C MET A 429 22.67 12.62 8.40
N GLN A 430 23.35 11.71 9.09
CA GLN A 430 22.92 11.25 10.42
C GLN A 430 23.61 12.04 11.54
N GLN A 431 22.84 12.28 12.62
CA GLN A 431 23.30 12.97 13.82
C GLN A 431 23.28 12.03 15.04
N HIS A 432 24.36 12.05 15.80
CA HIS A 432 24.48 11.38 17.09
C HIS A 432 23.74 12.15 18.21
N ASN A 433 23.34 11.46 19.28
CA ASN A 433 22.96 12.10 20.55
C ASN A 433 24.07 12.99 21.14
N ALA A 434 23.70 13.84 22.10
CA ALA A 434 24.57 14.84 22.73
C ALA A 434 25.82 14.25 23.41
N GLN A 435 25.78 12.98 23.82
CA GLN A 435 26.87 12.27 24.48
C GLN A 435 27.77 11.51 23.51
N CYS A 436 27.44 11.49 22.21
CA CYS A 436 28.19 10.73 21.20
C CYS A 436 28.35 9.24 21.59
N ASN A 437 27.30 8.65 22.16
CA ASN A 437 27.31 7.29 22.71
C ASN A 437 26.09 6.48 22.22
N ASP A 438 26.32 5.44 21.43
CA ASP A 438 25.29 4.58 20.82
C ASP A 438 24.46 3.77 21.84
N LYS A 439 24.89 3.72 23.10
CA LYS A 439 24.16 3.08 24.19
C LYS A 439 23.12 4.01 24.84
N ILE A 440 23.05 5.26 24.41
CA ILE A 440 22.09 6.26 24.91
C ILE A 440 21.08 6.58 23.80
N ALA A 441 19.80 6.43 24.11
CA ALA A 441 18.70 6.76 23.22
C ALA A 441 18.36 8.26 23.31
N PRO A 442 17.85 8.87 22.21
CA PRO A 442 17.73 8.28 20.87
C PRO A 442 19.09 8.12 20.17
N TYR A 443 19.27 7.04 19.41
CA TYR A 443 20.44 6.83 18.55
C TYR A 443 20.06 6.13 17.23
N PRO A 444 20.42 6.69 16.06
CA PRO A 444 20.84 8.09 15.88
C PRO A 444 19.78 9.06 16.45
N GLU A 445 20.20 10.24 16.93
CA GLU A 445 19.27 11.16 17.58
C GLU A 445 18.28 11.76 16.59
N THR A 446 18.76 12.10 15.41
CA THR A 446 17.95 12.58 14.29
C THR A 446 18.78 12.51 13.00
N TRP A 447 18.17 12.85 11.88
CA TRP A 447 18.85 13.03 10.61
C TRP A 447 18.04 13.97 9.72
N ASP A 448 18.69 14.47 8.68
CA ASP A 448 18.00 15.18 7.61
C ASP A 448 18.22 14.48 6.28
N SER A 449 17.20 14.47 5.42
CA SER A 449 17.20 13.71 4.18
C SER A 449 16.83 14.58 2.99
N LEU A 450 17.50 14.31 1.87
CA LEU A 450 17.39 15.05 0.61
C LEU A 450 17.19 14.06 -0.55
N GLU A 451 16.26 14.35 -1.45
CA GLU A 451 15.97 13.50 -2.61
C GLU A 451 17.14 13.56 -3.60
N ALA A 452 17.79 12.43 -3.84
CA ALA A 452 19.00 12.35 -4.65
C ALA A 452 18.78 12.91 -6.07
N ALA A 453 17.64 12.58 -6.68
CA ALA A 453 17.27 13.03 -8.02
C ALA A 453 17.28 14.57 -8.20
N ARG A 454 17.04 15.35 -7.14
CA ARG A 454 17.08 16.83 -7.22
C ARG A 454 18.50 17.37 -7.38
N TYR A 455 19.49 16.61 -6.94
CA TYR A 455 20.91 16.98 -6.90
C TYR A 455 21.75 16.19 -7.90
N ALA A 456 21.12 15.41 -8.78
CA ALA A 456 21.78 14.46 -9.66
C ALA A 456 21.97 14.99 -11.09
N SER A 457 23.10 14.64 -11.71
CA SER A 457 23.28 14.54 -13.16
C SER A 457 23.08 13.08 -13.61
N ALA A 458 23.50 12.74 -14.83
CA ALA A 458 23.50 11.34 -15.31
C ALA A 458 24.48 10.42 -14.56
N SER A 459 25.53 10.97 -13.93
CA SER A 459 26.63 10.20 -13.33
C SER A 459 27.00 10.63 -11.91
N ASP A 460 26.59 11.82 -11.48
CA ASP A 460 27.08 12.41 -10.24
C ASP A 460 25.95 13.03 -9.45
N ILE A 461 26.06 13.01 -8.12
CA ILE A 461 25.19 13.75 -7.20
C ILE A 461 26.07 14.67 -6.37
N TYR A 462 25.72 15.95 -6.30
CA TYR A 462 26.41 16.92 -5.43
C TYR A 462 25.40 17.58 -4.49
N ILE A 463 25.58 17.36 -3.19
CA ILE A 463 24.70 17.90 -2.15
C ILE A 463 25.51 18.83 -1.24
N PRO A 464 25.15 20.12 -1.12
CA PRO A 464 25.79 21.01 -0.15
C PRO A 464 25.62 20.50 1.28
N ILE A 465 26.68 20.47 2.08
CA ILE A 465 26.62 19.96 3.46
C ILE A 465 25.66 20.79 4.33
N ASN A 466 25.60 22.10 4.12
CA ASN A 466 24.64 22.98 4.79
C ASN A 466 23.17 22.76 4.40
N HIS A 467 22.87 21.90 3.41
CA HIS A 467 21.48 21.51 3.14
C HIS A 467 20.98 20.45 4.12
N PHE A 468 21.84 19.78 4.87
CA PHE A 468 21.41 18.91 5.97
C PHE A 468 21.21 19.74 7.24
N ASN A 469 19.98 19.81 7.73
CA ASN A 469 19.67 20.53 8.98
C ASN A 469 19.88 19.62 10.19
N ILE A 470 21.15 19.32 10.45
CA ILE A 470 21.62 18.61 11.63
C ILE A 470 22.67 19.45 12.36
N ASN A 471 22.95 19.10 13.61
CA ASN A 471 24.10 19.58 14.34
C ASN A 471 25.38 18.93 13.79
N LEU A 472 26.10 19.67 12.96
CA LEU A 472 27.32 19.21 12.29
C LEU A 472 28.44 18.78 13.24
N THR A 473 28.44 19.17 14.53
CA THR A 473 29.45 18.70 15.50
C THR A 473 29.22 17.26 15.96
N ARG A 474 28.06 16.69 15.60
CA ARG A 474 27.63 15.35 16.00
C ARG A 474 27.33 14.47 14.79
N SER A 475 28.00 14.72 13.67
CA SER A 475 27.80 13.95 12.45
C SER A 475 28.35 12.55 12.61
N ILE A 476 27.66 11.52 12.10
CA ILE A 476 28.14 10.13 12.19
C ILE A 476 28.40 9.49 10.82
N GLY A 477 27.68 9.92 9.79
CA GLY A 477 27.76 9.29 8.48
C GLY A 477 26.62 9.69 7.57
N PHE A 478 26.57 9.02 6.43
CA PHE A 478 25.53 9.19 5.42
C PHE A 478 24.79 7.87 5.20
N THR A 479 23.50 7.97 4.89
CA THR A 479 22.64 6.84 4.57
C THR A 479 21.94 7.07 3.25
N PHE A 480 21.95 6.08 2.37
CA PHE A 480 21.06 6.01 1.21
C PHE A 480 19.87 5.16 1.59
N LYS A 481 18.68 5.75 1.63
CA LYS A 481 17.45 5.10 2.10
C LYS A 481 16.23 5.59 1.36
N GLY A 482 15.05 5.06 1.67
CA GLY A 482 13.81 5.50 1.02
C GLY A 482 13.86 5.22 -0.47
N PHE A 483 14.35 4.05 -0.88
CA PHE A 483 14.32 3.64 -2.27
C PHE A 483 12.88 3.37 -2.71
N TYR A 484 12.52 3.81 -3.90
CA TYR A 484 11.14 3.71 -4.42
C TYR A 484 11.07 3.19 -5.85
N THR A 485 12.08 2.42 -6.26
CA THR A 485 12.13 1.78 -7.58
C THR A 485 12.92 0.48 -7.54
N GLN A 486 12.61 -0.44 -8.43
CA GLN A 486 13.39 -1.66 -8.65
C GLN A 486 14.51 -1.46 -9.69
N GLU A 487 14.65 -0.27 -10.27
CA GLU A 487 15.81 0.08 -11.08
C GLU A 487 17.08 -0.01 -10.25
N THR A 488 18.14 -0.54 -10.84
CA THR A 488 19.43 -0.71 -10.15
C THR A 488 20.11 0.64 -9.95
N THR A 489 20.66 0.85 -8.77
CA THR A 489 21.57 1.98 -8.46
C THR A 489 22.94 1.42 -8.17
N SER A 490 23.97 1.91 -8.84
CA SER A 490 25.36 1.50 -8.58
C SER A 490 26.17 2.71 -8.16
N ILE A 491 26.87 2.63 -7.03
CA ILE A 491 27.69 3.72 -6.48
C ILE A 491 29.15 3.28 -6.46
N SER A 492 30.01 4.11 -7.03
CA SER A 492 31.45 3.84 -7.18
C SER A 492 32.32 4.70 -6.28
N ARG A 493 31.79 5.82 -5.78
CA ARG A 493 32.54 6.74 -4.93
C ARG A 493 31.64 7.63 -4.09
N ILE A 494 32.05 7.90 -2.86
CA ILE A 494 31.44 8.87 -1.95
C ILE A 494 32.57 9.70 -1.34
N GLU A 495 32.49 11.03 -1.45
CA GLU A 495 33.55 11.91 -0.99
C GLU A 495 33.03 13.30 -0.61
N ILE A 496 33.82 14.02 0.19
CA ILE A 496 33.63 15.45 0.41
C ILE A 496 34.53 16.22 -0.56
N VAL A 497 33.96 17.17 -1.29
CA VAL A 497 34.66 18.04 -2.23
C VAL A 497 34.44 19.51 -1.89
N ASP A 498 35.41 20.35 -2.25
CA ASP A 498 35.41 21.80 -2.03
C ASP A 498 34.67 22.59 -3.12
N LYS A 499 34.47 21.99 -4.29
CA LYS A 499 33.80 22.61 -5.44
C LYS A 499 33.01 21.62 -6.26
N VAL A 500 32.07 22.14 -7.03
CA VAL A 500 31.30 21.40 -8.04
C VAL A 500 31.82 21.72 -9.45
N PRO A 501 31.52 20.89 -10.46
CA PRO A 501 31.85 21.18 -11.85
C PRO A 501 31.28 22.54 -12.31
N SER A 502 31.97 23.19 -13.24
CA SER A 502 31.48 24.45 -13.82
C SER A 502 30.12 24.23 -14.51
N GLY A 503 29.18 25.16 -14.30
CA GLY A 503 27.83 25.07 -14.85
C GLY A 503 26.89 24.14 -14.06
N TRP A 504 27.33 23.57 -12.94
CA TRP A 504 26.44 22.78 -12.08
C TRP A 504 25.31 23.63 -11.50
N ILE A 505 24.08 23.11 -11.60
CA ILE A 505 22.89 23.78 -11.09
C ILE A 505 22.55 23.23 -9.70
N MET A 506 22.55 24.10 -8.69
CA MET A 506 22.20 23.72 -7.31
C MET A 506 20.76 24.07 -6.99
N PRO A 507 19.88 23.10 -6.67
CA PRO A 507 18.51 23.41 -6.26
C PRO A 507 18.50 24.03 -4.87
N SER A 508 17.52 24.89 -4.57
CA SER A 508 17.27 25.30 -3.18
C SER A 508 16.82 24.11 -2.32
N LYS A 509 17.17 24.14 -1.03
CA LYS A 509 16.63 23.18 -0.06
C LYS A 509 15.12 23.41 0.09
N LEU A 510 14.34 22.35 -0.03
CA LEU A 510 12.90 22.41 0.23
C LEU A 510 12.61 22.36 1.72
N PRO A 511 11.56 23.07 2.18
CA PRO A 511 10.95 22.81 3.47
C PRO A 511 10.66 21.32 3.67
N SER A 512 10.95 20.82 4.86
CA SER A 512 10.75 19.40 5.22
C SER A 512 10.23 19.31 6.65
N GLY A 513 9.37 18.31 6.92
CA GLY A 513 8.94 18.01 8.29
C GLY A 513 10.13 17.68 9.20
N LYS A 514 10.02 18.04 10.48
CA LYS A 514 11.05 17.83 11.50
C LYS A 514 10.90 16.43 12.10
N LEU A 515 11.95 15.63 12.07
CA LEU A 515 11.93 14.32 12.72
C LEU A 515 12.02 14.47 14.25
N VAL A 516 11.24 13.66 14.96
CA VAL A 516 11.14 13.64 16.42
C VAL A 516 11.32 12.20 16.91
N PHE A 517 12.40 11.92 17.64
CA PHE A 517 12.69 10.59 18.21
C PHE A 517 12.54 10.53 19.74
N ALA A 518 12.55 11.69 20.38
CA ALA A 518 12.49 11.82 21.83
C ALA A 518 11.77 13.13 22.21
N CYS A 519 11.20 13.16 23.40
CA CYS A 519 10.64 14.38 23.96
C CYS A 519 11.75 15.43 24.19
N THR A 520 11.48 16.69 23.84
CA THR A 520 12.43 17.80 24.06
C THR A 520 12.26 18.46 25.42
N ARG A 521 11.03 18.47 25.96
CA ARG A 521 10.76 19.00 27.30
C ARG A 521 11.53 18.20 28.36
N PRO A 522 12.27 18.84 29.28
CA PRO A 522 12.92 18.15 30.38
C PRO A 522 11.94 17.33 31.24
N ASN A 523 12.41 16.20 31.78
CA ASN A 523 11.65 15.31 32.66
C ASN A 523 10.29 14.84 32.10
N SER A 524 10.21 14.65 30.78
CA SER A 524 8.98 14.23 30.10
C SER A 524 9.08 12.81 29.52
N PHE A 525 7.92 12.14 29.44
CA PHE A 525 7.73 10.84 28.83
C PHE A 525 6.39 10.84 28.07
N ALA A 526 6.35 10.35 26.84
CA ALA A 526 5.14 10.30 26.03
C ALA A 526 4.83 8.86 25.61
N ILE A 527 3.60 8.43 25.90
CA ILE A 527 3.04 7.20 25.33
C ILE A 527 2.25 7.59 24.09
N ALA A 528 2.74 7.17 22.93
CA ALA A 528 2.09 7.37 21.65
C ALA A 528 1.63 6.02 21.09
N ILE A 529 0.35 5.95 20.76
CA ILE A 529 -0.36 4.73 20.40
C ILE A 529 -0.84 4.85 18.96
N ASP A 530 -0.47 3.88 18.14
CA ASP A 530 -0.77 3.85 16.72
C ASP A 530 -1.94 2.91 16.43
N ASP A 531 -2.59 3.16 15.29
CA ASP A 531 -3.73 2.41 14.78
C ASP A 531 -4.89 2.31 15.77
N GLY A 532 -5.81 1.39 15.50
CA GLY A 532 -6.87 1.07 16.43
C GLY A 532 -7.82 -0.05 16.03
N ASP A 533 -8.18 -0.86 17.01
CA ASP A 533 -9.28 -1.83 16.91
C ASP A 533 -10.40 -1.44 17.90
N PRO A 534 -11.62 -1.14 17.41
CA PRO A 534 -12.78 -0.82 18.26
C PRO A 534 -13.02 -1.81 19.40
N LYS A 535 -12.67 -3.09 19.20
CA LYS A 535 -12.78 -4.16 20.21
C LYS A 535 -12.02 -3.82 21.50
N TYR A 536 -10.87 -3.15 21.40
CA TYR A 536 -10.02 -2.85 22.53
C TYR A 536 -10.12 -1.40 23.02
N ALA A 537 -10.75 -0.52 22.24
CA ALA A 537 -10.77 0.93 22.49
C ALA A 537 -11.32 1.30 23.88
N GLN A 538 -12.43 0.70 24.32
CA GLN A 538 -12.99 0.96 25.66
C GLN A 538 -12.01 0.58 26.76
N ARG A 539 -11.38 -0.58 26.66
CA ARG A 539 -10.45 -1.07 27.66
C ARG A 539 -9.19 -0.20 27.74
N VAL A 540 -8.68 0.25 26.60
CA VAL A 540 -7.57 1.22 26.56
C VAL A 540 -7.95 2.51 27.27
N MET A 541 -9.14 3.07 26.99
CA MET A 541 -9.64 4.27 27.67
C MET A 541 -9.75 4.08 29.18
N ASP A 542 -10.26 2.93 29.63
CA ASP A 542 -10.38 2.65 31.06
C ASP A 542 -9.01 2.58 31.74
N ILE A 543 -8.03 1.92 31.11
CA ILE A 543 -6.65 1.81 31.64
C ILE A 543 -5.99 3.19 31.75
N ILE A 544 -6.01 4.00 30.69
CA ILE A 544 -5.33 5.31 30.69
C ILE A 544 -6.04 6.30 31.62
N ASN A 545 -7.36 6.19 31.77
CA ASN A 545 -8.14 7.00 32.71
C ASN A 545 -7.86 6.61 34.17
N GLN A 546 -7.80 5.31 34.49
CA GLN A 546 -7.41 4.84 35.82
C GLN A 546 -5.97 5.23 36.18
N ALA A 547 -5.09 5.28 35.18
CA ALA A 547 -3.73 5.73 35.36
C ALA A 547 -3.59 7.25 35.48
N ASP A 548 -4.63 8.02 35.16
CA ASP A 548 -4.65 9.48 35.06
C ASP A 548 -3.48 10.03 34.23
N ILE A 549 -3.35 9.53 32.99
CA ILE A 549 -2.31 9.98 32.06
C ILE A 549 -2.92 10.45 30.74
N PRO A 550 -2.41 11.53 30.15
CA PRO A 550 -2.71 11.85 28.77
C PRO A 550 -1.77 11.04 27.84
N VAL A 551 -2.26 10.70 26.65
CA VAL A 551 -1.52 9.96 25.61
C VAL A 551 -1.79 10.62 24.26
N THR A 552 -1.04 10.22 23.24
CA THR A 552 -1.27 10.62 21.84
C THR A 552 -1.69 9.41 21.02
N PHE A 553 -2.73 9.55 20.20
CA PHE A 553 -3.18 8.55 19.26
C PHE A 553 -2.85 8.97 17.82
N PHE A 554 -2.15 8.13 17.07
CA PHE A 554 -1.93 8.30 15.64
C PHE A 554 -2.94 7.44 14.88
N THR A 555 -3.88 8.07 14.20
CA THR A 555 -5.06 7.39 13.64
C THR A 555 -4.97 7.26 12.13
N VAL A 556 -5.31 6.09 11.60
CA VAL A 556 -5.41 5.87 10.15
C VAL A 556 -6.77 6.37 9.65
N GLY A 557 -6.76 7.22 8.61
CA GLY A 557 -7.95 7.96 8.18
C GLY A 557 -9.10 7.08 7.64
N LEU A 558 -8.80 5.98 6.94
CA LEU A 558 -9.82 5.09 6.38
C LEU A 558 -10.70 4.41 7.45
N PRO A 559 -10.15 3.66 8.43
CA PRO A 559 -10.97 3.07 9.48
C PRO A 559 -11.61 4.14 10.38
N LEU A 560 -11.02 5.34 10.47
CA LEU A 560 -11.63 6.46 11.19
C LEU A 560 -12.94 6.93 10.54
N LEU A 561 -13.11 6.78 9.21
CA LEU A 561 -14.34 7.14 8.49
C LEU A 561 -15.34 6.01 8.31
N ASP A 562 -14.96 4.76 8.59
CA ASP A 562 -15.88 3.63 8.46
C ASP A 562 -16.95 3.66 9.58
N SER A 563 -18.16 4.02 9.20
CA SER A 563 -19.29 4.13 10.12
C SER A 563 -19.72 2.79 10.74
N LYS A 564 -19.32 1.66 10.15
CA LYS A 564 -19.71 0.32 10.61
C LYS A 564 -18.86 -0.15 11.79
N ASN A 565 -17.63 0.34 11.93
CA ASN A 565 -16.70 -0.13 12.96
C ASN A 565 -16.80 0.64 14.30
N GLY A 566 -17.41 1.85 14.30
CA GLY A 566 -17.61 2.66 15.50
C GLY A 566 -16.36 3.38 16.05
N LEU A 567 -15.21 3.29 15.37
CA LEU A 567 -13.91 3.83 15.83
C LEU A 567 -13.94 5.35 16.05
N ALA A 568 -14.63 6.09 15.17
CA ALA A 568 -14.80 7.54 15.28
C ALA A 568 -15.40 7.98 16.62
N LYS A 569 -16.32 7.19 17.19
CA LYS A 569 -16.92 7.48 18.50
C LYS A 569 -15.87 7.43 19.60
N TYR A 570 -15.03 6.39 19.60
CA TYR A 570 -13.99 6.21 20.60
C TYR A 570 -12.94 7.32 20.56
N TYR A 571 -12.44 7.67 19.38
CA TYR A 571 -11.45 8.75 19.32
C TYR A 571 -12.03 10.12 19.65
N LYS A 572 -13.30 10.40 19.34
CA LYS A 572 -14.00 11.61 19.84
C LYS A 572 -14.01 11.67 21.36
N GLU A 573 -14.31 10.54 21.99
CA GLU A 573 -14.30 10.43 23.46
C GLU A 573 -12.88 10.57 24.03
N MET A 574 -11.88 9.94 23.41
CA MET A 574 -10.47 10.09 23.80
C MET A 574 -10.00 11.55 23.69
N ALA A 575 -10.36 12.25 22.61
CA ALA A 575 -10.06 13.67 22.43
C ALA A 575 -10.77 14.53 23.50
N ALA A 576 -12.05 14.26 23.79
CA ALA A 576 -12.81 14.96 24.82
C ALA A 576 -12.22 14.75 26.24
N ARG A 577 -11.63 13.57 26.49
CA ARG A 577 -10.89 13.27 27.72
C ARG A 577 -9.50 13.90 27.76
N GLY A 578 -9.08 14.59 26.69
CA GLY A 578 -7.87 15.42 26.60
C GLY A 578 -6.65 14.72 26.01
N HIS A 579 -6.82 13.53 25.43
CA HIS A 579 -5.78 12.88 24.65
C HIS A 579 -5.57 13.62 23.32
N GLN A 580 -4.38 13.48 22.74
CA GLN A 580 -4.06 14.07 21.44
C GLN A 580 -4.45 13.11 20.33
N ILE A 581 -5.02 13.61 19.24
CA ILE A 581 -5.23 12.87 18.00
C ILE A 581 -4.29 13.43 16.94
N ALA A 582 -3.59 12.56 16.22
CA ALA A 582 -2.56 12.88 15.24
C ALA A 582 -2.70 11.98 13.98
N LEU A 583 -2.03 12.39 12.90
CA LEU A 583 -2.18 11.78 11.57
C LEU A 583 -1.33 10.52 11.39
N HIS A 584 -1.86 9.51 10.71
CA HIS A 584 -1.15 8.26 10.41
C HIS A 584 -1.37 7.75 8.98
N SER A 585 -1.60 8.66 8.04
CA SER A 585 -1.98 8.41 6.62
C SER A 585 -3.37 7.82 6.47
N TYR A 586 -3.87 7.75 5.24
CA TYR A 586 -5.25 7.37 5.00
C TYR A 586 -5.42 5.85 4.96
N THR A 587 -4.53 5.14 4.27
CA THR A 587 -4.60 3.67 4.11
C THR A 587 -3.41 2.92 4.73
N HIS A 588 -2.54 3.63 5.45
CA HIS A 588 -1.36 3.06 6.11
C HIS A 588 -0.30 2.44 5.15
N PRO A 589 0.06 3.06 3.99
CA PRO A 589 1.14 2.55 3.15
C PRO A 589 2.52 3.06 3.61
N LYS A 590 3.59 2.38 3.19
CA LYS A 590 4.96 2.93 3.25
C LYS A 590 5.06 4.16 2.34
N MET A 591 4.81 5.35 2.89
CA MET A 591 4.60 6.57 2.10
C MET A 591 5.79 6.94 1.20
N GLU A 592 7.01 6.82 1.71
CA GLU A 592 8.22 7.10 0.91
C GLU A 592 8.41 6.06 -0.20
N GLY A 593 7.77 4.89 -0.15
CA GLY A 593 7.80 3.87 -1.20
C GLY A 593 6.75 4.09 -2.29
N LEU A 594 5.85 5.06 -2.15
CA LEU A 594 4.82 5.31 -3.14
C LEU A 594 5.41 5.76 -4.50
N PRO A 595 4.79 5.39 -5.63
CA PRO A 595 5.37 5.59 -6.96
C PRO A 595 5.70 7.05 -7.28
N ASP A 596 4.86 7.98 -6.82
CA ASP A 596 5.01 9.41 -7.07
C ASP A 596 4.50 10.29 -5.93
N GLN A 597 4.78 11.60 -6.04
CA GLN A 597 4.37 12.60 -5.05
C GLN A 597 2.85 12.78 -4.98
N ALA A 598 2.12 12.53 -6.07
CA ALA A 598 0.66 12.65 -6.09
C ALA A 598 0.01 11.57 -5.21
N SER A 599 0.54 10.35 -5.24
CA SER A 599 0.12 9.25 -4.35
C SER A 599 0.39 9.59 -2.88
N ILE A 600 1.53 10.22 -2.58
CA ILE A 600 1.86 10.71 -1.22
C ILE A 600 0.87 11.81 -0.80
N ASP A 601 0.62 12.80 -1.65
CA ASP A 601 -0.34 13.87 -1.38
C ASP A 601 -1.75 13.33 -1.14
N TRP A 602 -2.16 12.31 -1.90
CA TRP A 602 -3.47 11.68 -1.75
C TRP A 602 -3.63 11.06 -0.35
N GLU A 603 -2.63 10.32 0.13
CA GLU A 603 -2.62 9.76 1.48
C GLU A 603 -2.72 10.85 2.56
N ILE A 604 -1.95 11.94 2.43
CA ILE A 604 -1.94 13.05 3.38
C ILE A 604 -3.30 13.75 3.39
N ASN A 605 -3.82 14.11 2.22
CA ASN A 605 -5.03 14.91 2.09
C ASN A 605 -6.29 14.16 2.52
N ASN A 606 -6.38 12.85 2.23
CA ASN A 606 -7.50 12.04 2.68
C ASN A 606 -7.47 11.79 4.19
N ASP A 607 -6.29 11.59 4.79
CA ASP A 607 -6.16 11.48 6.25
C ASP A 607 -6.54 12.80 6.94
N LEU A 608 -6.06 13.92 6.41
CA LEU A 608 -6.48 15.25 6.85
C LEU A 608 -7.98 15.47 6.74
N GLY A 609 -8.58 15.06 5.63
CA GLY A 609 -10.03 15.11 5.41
C GLY A 609 -10.78 14.26 6.43
N ALA A 610 -10.30 13.04 6.70
CA ALA A 610 -10.88 12.12 7.67
C ALA A 610 -10.88 12.73 9.08
N VAL A 611 -9.72 13.19 9.55
CA VAL A 611 -9.60 13.82 10.87
C VAL A 611 -10.46 15.08 10.97
N ARG A 612 -10.44 15.97 9.96
CA ARG A 612 -11.29 17.17 9.97
C ARG A 612 -12.79 16.86 9.93
N SER A 613 -13.21 15.79 9.25
CA SER A 613 -14.60 15.35 9.24
C SER A 613 -15.05 14.86 10.63
N VAL A 614 -14.18 14.17 11.36
CA VAL A 614 -14.50 13.61 12.68
C VAL A 614 -14.39 14.66 13.79
N PHE A 615 -13.34 15.47 13.79
CA PHE A 615 -13.00 16.40 14.90
C PHE A 615 -13.29 17.88 14.60
N GLY A 616 -13.73 18.19 13.38
CA GLY A 616 -14.05 19.54 12.92
C GLY A 616 -12.96 20.17 12.07
N ALA A 617 -13.36 21.13 11.22
CA ALA A 617 -12.47 21.76 10.22
C ALA A 617 -11.24 22.47 10.83
N ASN A 618 -11.33 22.91 12.08
CA ASN A 618 -10.26 23.61 12.80
C ASN A 618 -9.34 22.66 13.60
N ALA A 619 -9.49 21.34 13.45
CA ALA A 619 -8.58 20.38 14.09
C ALA A 619 -7.14 20.68 13.70
N GLN A 620 -6.30 21.01 14.69
CA GLN A 620 -4.89 21.28 14.49
C GLN A 620 -4.12 19.96 14.39
N VAL A 621 -3.44 19.77 13.27
CA VAL A 621 -2.82 18.48 12.89
C VAL A 621 -1.41 18.74 12.37
N ASN A 622 -0.50 19.03 13.31
CA ASN A 622 0.92 19.26 13.01
C ASN A 622 1.79 18.04 13.31
N TYR A 623 1.20 16.95 13.81
CA TYR A 623 1.90 15.74 14.21
C TYR A 623 1.46 14.59 13.31
N PHE A 624 2.44 13.93 12.74
CA PHE A 624 2.26 12.80 11.84
C PHE A 624 3.27 11.72 12.22
N ARG A 625 2.84 10.45 12.23
CA ARG A 625 3.76 9.32 12.31
C ARG A 625 3.73 8.57 10.99
N PRO A 626 4.87 8.30 10.34
CA PRO A 626 4.88 7.51 9.11
C PRO A 626 4.54 6.05 9.42
N PRO A 627 3.60 5.43 8.67
CA PRO A 627 3.40 3.99 8.71
C PRO A 627 4.73 3.23 8.60
N PHE A 628 4.86 2.20 9.41
CA PHE A 628 6.06 1.36 9.53
C PHE A 628 7.35 2.12 9.95
N GLY A 629 7.28 3.39 10.32
CA GLY A 629 8.47 4.22 10.52
C GLY A 629 9.21 4.56 9.23
N THR A 630 8.61 4.31 8.05
CA THR A 630 9.28 4.59 6.77
C THR A 630 9.20 6.07 6.40
N GLU A 631 10.36 6.74 6.36
CA GLU A 631 10.48 8.13 5.95
C GLU A 631 11.53 8.33 4.87
N GLY A 632 11.41 9.45 4.15
CA GLY A 632 12.44 9.98 3.28
C GLY A 632 12.08 11.39 2.82
N ALA A 633 12.92 11.94 1.95
CA ALA A 633 12.84 13.33 1.58
C ALA A 633 11.50 13.70 0.93
N ARG A 634 10.93 12.80 0.11
CA ARG A 634 9.70 13.09 -0.64
C ARG A 634 8.53 13.24 0.31
N MET A 635 8.27 12.25 1.15
CA MET A 635 7.13 12.28 2.08
C MET A 635 7.25 13.42 3.10
N ARG A 636 8.47 13.73 3.57
CA ARG A 636 8.72 14.83 4.52
C ARG A 636 8.45 16.20 3.91
N GLN A 637 8.84 16.39 2.66
CA GLN A 637 8.61 17.64 1.92
C GLN A 637 7.14 17.80 1.58
N ARG A 638 6.45 16.73 1.16
CA ARG A 638 5.00 16.78 0.88
C ARG A 638 4.20 17.12 2.12
N LEU A 639 4.49 16.49 3.26
CA LEU A 639 3.86 16.85 4.55
C LEU A 639 4.07 18.32 4.90
N ALA A 640 5.31 18.82 4.83
CA ALA A 640 5.58 20.23 5.11
C ALA A 640 4.91 21.19 4.12
N ALA A 641 4.70 20.78 2.87
CA ALA A 641 3.96 21.56 1.88
C ALA A 641 2.47 21.65 2.21
N GLN A 642 1.85 20.58 2.73
CA GLN A 642 0.42 20.55 3.07
C GLN A 642 0.12 21.17 4.45
N LEU A 643 1.01 20.96 5.42
CA LEU A 643 0.79 21.30 6.84
C LEU A 643 1.62 22.51 7.31
N GLY A 644 2.61 22.93 6.54
CA GLY A 644 3.57 23.96 6.89
C GLY A 644 4.85 23.44 7.56
N THR A 645 5.81 24.34 7.79
CA THR A 645 7.16 24.03 8.29
C THR A 645 7.21 23.60 9.76
N ASN A 646 6.11 23.77 10.50
CA ASN A 646 5.99 23.32 11.89
C ASN A 646 5.44 21.89 12.00
N THR A 647 5.51 21.11 10.91
CA THR A 647 5.15 19.69 10.93
C THR A 647 6.20 18.87 11.66
N HIS A 648 5.74 18.07 12.61
CA HIS A 648 6.50 17.10 13.38
C HIS A 648 6.22 15.69 12.88
N ILE A 649 7.27 14.99 12.48
CA ILE A 649 7.25 13.61 12.01
C ILE A 649 7.79 12.74 13.14
N VAL A 650 6.86 12.10 13.84
CA VAL A 650 7.07 11.51 15.16
C VAL A 650 7.45 10.04 15.00
N HIS A 651 8.69 9.72 15.32
CA HIS A 651 9.18 8.36 15.51
C HIS A 651 9.09 7.98 17.00
N TRP A 652 10.05 7.22 17.50
CA TRP A 652 10.10 6.71 18.85
C TRP A 652 11.55 6.50 19.29
N SER A 653 11.73 6.44 20.61
CA SER A 653 12.96 6.00 21.28
C SER A 653 12.72 4.80 22.20
N VAL A 654 11.47 4.33 22.27
CA VAL A 654 11.04 3.13 23.00
C VAL A 654 10.04 2.38 22.10
N ASP A 655 10.42 1.20 21.61
CA ASP A 655 9.52 0.31 20.86
C ASP A 655 9.11 -0.87 21.75
N VAL A 656 7.81 -1.12 21.91
CA VAL A 656 7.33 -2.30 22.64
C VAL A 656 7.48 -3.58 21.80
N GLU A 657 7.78 -3.48 20.51
CA GLU A 657 7.92 -4.60 19.55
C GLU A 657 6.68 -5.50 19.55
N ASP A 658 5.49 -4.92 19.73
CA ASP A 658 4.22 -5.64 19.75
C ASP A 658 3.88 -6.24 18.38
N TRP A 659 4.23 -5.52 17.31
CA TRP A 659 4.16 -6.01 15.93
C TRP A 659 4.94 -7.33 15.72
N LEU A 660 5.96 -7.59 16.55
CA LEU A 660 6.77 -8.81 16.52
C LEU A 660 6.28 -9.87 17.52
N TYR A 661 5.97 -9.47 18.75
CA TYR A 661 5.75 -10.42 19.85
C TYR A 661 4.29 -10.64 20.25
N ALA A 662 3.37 -9.73 19.95
CA ALA A 662 2.03 -9.73 20.55
C ALA A 662 1.22 -11.00 20.23
N LYS A 663 1.40 -11.55 19.02
CA LYS A 663 0.79 -12.82 18.56
C LYS A 663 1.76 -14.01 18.58
N SER A 664 2.97 -13.83 19.13
CA SER A 664 3.97 -14.89 19.24
C SER A 664 3.71 -15.79 20.46
N SER A 665 4.49 -16.87 20.61
CA SER A 665 4.48 -17.71 21.82
C SER A 665 5.13 -17.01 23.04
N THR A 666 5.74 -15.85 22.87
CA THR A 666 6.44 -15.10 23.92
C THR A 666 5.99 -13.63 23.97
N PRO A 667 4.70 -13.34 24.20
CA PRO A 667 4.20 -11.95 24.19
C PRO A 667 4.80 -11.09 25.32
N SER A 668 5.33 -11.71 26.38
CA SER A 668 6.03 -11.02 27.47
C SER A 668 7.31 -10.30 27.04
N LYS A 669 7.91 -10.66 25.90
CA LYS A 669 9.11 -9.98 25.37
C LYS A 669 8.88 -8.49 25.08
N GLN A 670 7.62 -8.05 24.95
CA GLN A 670 7.30 -6.63 24.85
C GLN A 670 7.76 -5.84 26.07
N LEU A 671 7.68 -6.42 27.27
CA LEU A 671 8.19 -5.80 28.50
C LEU A 671 9.71 -5.71 28.50
N ASP A 672 10.40 -6.70 27.91
CA ASP A 672 11.85 -6.70 27.80
C ASP A 672 12.33 -5.64 26.80
N ALA A 673 11.67 -5.52 25.64
CA ALA A 673 11.92 -4.47 24.66
C ALA A 673 11.71 -3.06 25.27
N PHE A 674 10.59 -2.87 25.97
CA PHE A 674 10.31 -1.62 26.66
C PHE A 674 11.39 -1.28 27.70
N LYS A 675 11.75 -2.24 28.58
CA LYS A 675 12.80 -2.05 29.60
C LYS A 675 14.15 -1.74 28.98
N ARG A 676 14.52 -2.43 27.91
CA ARG A 676 15.78 -2.20 27.18
C ARG A 676 15.88 -0.74 26.75
N ASP A 677 14.83 -0.19 26.17
CA ASP A 677 14.89 1.14 25.57
C ASP A 677 14.75 2.28 26.60
N ILE A 678 13.93 2.11 27.64
CA ILE A 678 13.91 3.08 28.76
C ILE A 678 15.24 3.11 29.51
N ASN A 679 15.95 1.97 29.64
CA ASN A 679 17.26 1.90 30.28
C ASN A 679 18.34 2.61 29.46
N LYS A 680 18.15 2.73 28.14
CA LYS A 680 18.99 3.58 27.29
C LYS A 680 18.63 5.07 27.37
N GLY A 681 17.58 5.43 28.11
CA GLY A 681 17.14 6.82 28.29
C GLY A 681 15.94 7.22 27.42
N GLY A 682 15.38 6.30 26.64
CA GLY A 682 14.22 6.54 25.78
C GLY A 682 13.02 7.12 26.54
N ASN A 683 12.22 7.92 25.86
CA ASN A 683 11.09 8.63 26.47
C ASN A 683 9.89 8.87 25.55
N LEU A 684 9.92 8.38 24.32
CA LEU A 684 8.82 8.47 23.37
C LEU A 684 8.50 7.06 22.87
N VAL A 685 7.33 6.56 23.28
CA VAL A 685 6.90 5.18 23.01
C VAL A 685 6.18 5.08 21.68
N VAL A 686 6.36 3.96 20.99
CA VAL A 686 5.42 3.44 20.01
C VAL A 686 4.81 2.14 20.52
N MET A 687 3.50 1.96 20.31
CA MET A 687 2.75 0.73 20.56
C MET A 687 1.43 0.76 19.79
N HIS A 688 0.76 -0.38 19.65
CA HIS A 688 -0.53 -0.49 18.96
C HIS A 688 -1.58 -1.11 19.87
N TYR A 689 -2.83 -0.65 19.80
CA TYR A 689 -3.94 -1.34 20.48
C TYR A 689 -4.68 -2.32 19.55
N LEU A 690 -3.94 -2.98 18.66
CA LEU A 690 -4.45 -4.01 17.75
C LEU A 690 -4.44 -5.42 18.34
N TYR A 691 -3.83 -5.59 19.52
CA TYR A 691 -3.55 -6.88 20.11
C TYR A 691 -4.00 -6.95 21.56
N GLU A 692 -4.70 -8.04 21.91
CA GLU A 692 -5.14 -8.28 23.29
C GLU A 692 -3.97 -8.33 24.29
N SER A 693 -2.87 -8.97 23.91
CA SER A 693 -1.68 -9.07 24.77
C SER A 693 -1.04 -7.70 25.04
N THR A 694 -0.93 -6.84 24.03
CA THR A 694 -0.42 -5.47 24.21
C THR A 694 -1.32 -4.66 25.12
N VAL A 695 -2.64 -4.75 24.94
CA VAL A 695 -3.62 -4.08 25.81
C VAL A 695 -3.56 -4.62 27.24
N ASN A 696 -3.31 -5.92 27.42
CA ASN A 696 -3.08 -6.54 28.74
C ASN A 696 -1.81 -6.00 29.41
N TYR A 697 -0.74 -5.72 28.65
CA TYR A 697 0.52 -5.18 29.19
C TYR A 697 0.55 -3.66 29.35
N LEU A 698 -0.41 -2.92 28.78
CA LEU A 698 -0.48 -1.46 28.89
C LEU A 698 -0.37 -0.93 30.35
N PRO A 699 -1.06 -1.50 31.36
CA PRO A 699 -0.88 -1.09 32.75
C PRO A 699 0.57 -1.21 33.25
N GLU A 700 1.29 -2.25 32.80
CA GLU A 700 2.67 -2.48 33.20
C GLU A 700 3.65 -1.56 32.45
N PHE A 701 3.41 -1.27 31.16
CA PHE A 701 4.16 -0.22 30.46
C PHE A 701 4.02 1.14 31.16
N ILE A 702 2.80 1.50 31.57
CA ILE A 702 2.55 2.73 32.32
C ILE A 702 3.27 2.72 33.68
N LYS A 703 3.23 1.61 34.40
CA LYS A 703 3.95 1.45 35.67
C LYS A 703 5.46 1.65 35.49
N LEU A 704 6.05 1.03 34.47
CA LEU A 704 7.47 1.16 34.14
C LEU A 704 7.81 2.59 33.71
N ALA A 705 6.98 3.23 32.89
CA ALA A 705 7.14 4.63 32.51
C ALA A 705 7.13 5.56 33.73
N LYS A 706 6.18 5.39 34.66
CA LYS A 706 6.11 6.16 35.92
C LYS A 706 7.34 5.92 36.80
N ALA A 707 7.87 4.70 36.84
CA ALA A 707 9.08 4.36 37.61
C ALA A 707 10.34 5.07 37.12
N THR A 708 10.35 5.65 35.91
CA THR A 708 11.45 6.51 35.45
C THR A 708 11.51 7.87 36.16
N GLY A 709 10.47 8.24 36.92
CA GLY A 709 10.36 9.55 37.58
C GLY A 709 10.02 10.71 36.62
N LYS A 710 9.85 10.44 35.32
CA LYS A 710 9.43 11.43 34.32
C LYS A 710 7.91 11.63 34.36
N ARG A 711 7.45 12.84 34.00
CA ARG A 711 6.03 13.17 33.88
C ARG A 711 5.49 12.63 32.55
N LEU A 712 4.42 11.83 32.62
CA LEU A 712 3.73 11.33 31.44
C LEU A 712 2.87 12.45 30.82
N MET A 713 3.00 12.67 29.51
CA MET A 713 2.32 13.73 28.77
C MET A 713 2.05 13.33 27.31
N ARG A 714 1.30 14.18 26.59
CA ARG A 714 1.10 14.04 25.13
C ARG A 714 2.37 14.40 24.37
N VAL A 715 2.46 13.97 23.11
CA VAL A 715 3.57 14.32 22.23
C VAL A 715 3.67 15.83 22.02
N ASP A 716 2.58 16.53 21.73
CA ASP A 716 2.66 18.00 21.56
C ASP A 716 3.13 18.74 22.82
N GLN A 717 2.70 18.29 24.00
CA GLN A 717 3.20 18.82 25.29
C GLN A 717 4.68 18.54 25.51
N CYS A 718 5.15 17.35 25.11
CA CYS A 718 6.56 16.95 25.24
C CYS A 718 7.47 17.65 24.22
N MET A 719 6.89 18.13 23.11
CA MET A 719 7.54 18.96 22.09
C MET A 719 7.42 20.47 22.37
N GLU A 720 6.79 20.84 23.49
CA GLU A 720 6.59 22.24 23.90
C GLU A 720 5.83 23.07 22.85
N ASP A 721 4.85 22.44 22.18
CA ASP A 721 4.00 23.11 21.21
C ASP A 721 3.24 24.26 21.88
N PRO A 722 3.29 25.49 21.33
CA PRO A 722 2.56 26.62 21.88
C PRO A 722 1.03 26.42 21.86
N ASN A 723 0.52 25.51 21.03
CA ASN A 723 -0.91 25.19 20.98
C ASN A 723 -1.28 23.98 21.84
N ALA A 724 -0.33 23.32 22.49
CA ALA A 724 -0.65 22.24 23.41
C ALA A 724 -1.44 22.78 24.61
N PRO A 725 -2.43 22.03 25.11
CA PRO A 725 -3.15 22.41 26.32
C PRO A 725 -2.19 22.39 27.52
N PRO A 726 -2.53 23.14 28.59
CA PRO A 726 -1.75 23.15 29.82
C PRO A 726 -1.50 21.73 30.35
N LEU A 727 -0.34 21.55 30.98
CA LEU A 727 -0.03 20.28 31.64
C LEU A 727 -1.02 20.04 32.80
N ARG A 728 -1.54 18.81 32.90
CA ARG A 728 -2.44 18.38 33.98
C ARG A 728 -1.67 17.99 35.22
#